data_AF-A0A1R4GVJ6-F1
#
_entry.id   AF-A0A1R4GVJ6-F1
#
_cell.length_a   1.000
_cell.length_b   1.000
_cell.length_c   1.000
_cell.angle_alpha   90.00
_cell.angle_beta   90.00
_cell.angle_gamma   90.00
#
_symmetry.space_group_name_H-M   'P 1'
#
loop_
_entity.id
_entity.type
_entity.pdbx_description
1 polymer ?
#
loop_
_entity_poly.entity_id
_entity_poly.type
_entity_poly.pdbx_seq_one_letter_code
_entity_poly.pdbx_strand_id
1 'polypeptide(L)'
;MALFMHSNFKTSKLATCLALASSVLVMASCSTVSVSQKDSSRTIANNRGNIVTRSDLSNKSTSQLLSIGMPQDQCLKDFNKCLNRVDKGILNKNNKEHLALLAELHLAKAKSIAESEKCVQRITRPPIDPYYANAPKTEEQYADFLLYLRECNTAYRDNLLSAIKYSYAYLFYAQLNPSTATQLNIKNKPNKLSSNLDIQTQDVYEAASDALLKQLYANKDYTQQADKVTSFINTQLVSDSQSSKTNELDDANGVKYGDQIKVLNFTFPPIEQDKYLANTRAAKKEGEPSTSSGNDDEAFTDFESSIKQGVTTSIDLYLPNEPEYLQNTETHNKSIDALYASHDLSFSGLNSISEREGVGISYVTLFDERLDTSVKGLITSDNKKLNSENPLDRIHLTGNLLLTSLVIPHGTTLKEVLDSNRYDINLYNPHHTESVDILGKPYYLAANFSASYGMWLAENRLDNVGYFNLLSKQQSLVLPQLFMLEPYDPNKRIIIMLHGLASSPATWISITNDIASDDELRDNYQVWQIFYPTNIPILENRYRIQELIESAYKINDPNSQHIASQNSVLIGHSMGAVIGRMLVSNENLQDNFHRLSQEQSTLRLSKLVNNELDRENVLNRLQLKQLKSVDTAVFISAPFRGTDFADRWFTQLLRRVVHLPLGFIQTITGNLASIASEGELASNPLGALYFQNGASQLSDKSSFMKLTADLQIADDVTYHSIIANRDSDIYNGFMRLKLTTAPSTSLSDKTAPDVLTAGVSTLPSFVEEDTEVSAAENSSGTATSSENSAGQDAANKIKEATTDIAQSVTPALSDGIVPYASSHLEGAASETIIKGGHSIQDTPEAVLTLRKILHQHLKQHPIETERK
;
A
#
# COMPACT_ATOMS: atom_id res chain seq x y z
N MET A 1 65.97 -32.98 36.21
CA MET A 1 67.22 -32.27 36.56
C MET A 1 68.22 -32.53 35.44
N ALA A 2 68.70 -31.44 34.82
CA ALA A 2 70.02 -31.26 34.18
C ALA A 2 70.45 -32.23 33.05
N LEU A 3 70.58 -31.72 31.81
CA LEU A 3 71.81 -31.22 31.15
C LEU A 3 72.74 -32.36 30.67
N PHE A 4 72.95 -32.60 29.36
CA PHE A 4 73.63 -31.82 28.28
C PHE A 4 75.08 -32.28 28.02
N MET A 5 75.48 -32.14 26.74
CA MET A 5 76.83 -32.15 26.14
C MET A 5 77.38 -33.52 25.68
N HIS A 6 78.07 -33.68 24.54
CA HIS A 6 78.47 -32.82 23.41
C HIS A 6 78.85 -33.76 22.23
N SER A 7 78.36 -33.53 21.00
CA SER A 7 79.08 -32.96 19.85
C SER A 7 80.20 -33.81 19.21
N ASN A 8 80.03 -34.23 17.94
CA ASN A 8 80.74 -33.61 16.78
C ASN A 8 80.47 -34.28 15.41
N PHE A 9 79.92 -33.46 14.51
CA PHE A 9 80.11 -33.30 13.05
C PHE A 9 80.65 -34.43 12.14
N LYS A 10 79.89 -34.68 11.05
CA LYS A 10 80.42 -34.68 9.67
C LYS A 10 79.34 -34.31 8.64
N THR A 11 79.63 -33.26 7.88
CA THR A 11 78.91 -32.65 6.76
C THR A 11 79.19 -33.39 5.45
N SER A 12 78.17 -33.69 4.62
CA SER A 12 78.34 -33.71 3.14
C SER A 12 77.07 -33.88 2.27
N LYS A 13 75.83 -33.89 2.79
CA LYS A 13 74.62 -34.02 1.93
C LYS A 13 73.62 -32.87 2.00
N LEU A 14 73.71 -32.00 3.01
CA LEU A 14 72.71 -30.95 3.22
C LEU A 14 72.93 -29.71 2.34
N ALA A 15 74.19 -29.38 2.02
CA ALA A 15 74.50 -28.18 1.23
C ALA A 15 74.03 -28.29 -0.23
N THR A 16 74.10 -29.48 -0.82
CA THR A 16 73.62 -29.73 -2.20
C THR A 16 72.10 -29.74 -2.27
N CYS A 17 71.41 -30.21 -1.22
CA CYS A 17 69.94 -30.12 -1.13
C CYS A 17 69.45 -28.68 -0.89
N LEU A 18 70.17 -27.85 -0.12
CA LEU A 18 69.77 -26.45 0.05
C LEU A 18 69.96 -25.63 -1.23
N ALA A 19 70.99 -25.91 -2.04
CA ALA A 19 71.18 -25.20 -3.32
C ALA A 19 70.10 -25.56 -4.37
N LEU A 20 69.61 -26.80 -4.37
CA LEU A 20 68.46 -27.21 -5.20
C LEU A 20 67.11 -26.71 -4.64
N ALA A 21 66.96 -26.57 -3.32
CA ALA A 21 65.76 -25.99 -2.72
C ALA A 21 65.68 -24.47 -2.94
N SER A 22 66.81 -23.75 -2.89
CA SER A 22 66.85 -22.30 -3.17
C SER A 22 66.69 -21.96 -4.65
N SER A 23 66.95 -22.89 -5.57
CA SER A 23 66.72 -22.66 -7.01
C SER A 23 65.28 -22.95 -7.46
N VAL A 24 64.49 -23.70 -6.67
CA VAL A 24 63.03 -23.84 -6.87
C VAL A 24 62.24 -22.64 -6.33
N LEU A 25 62.80 -21.88 -5.38
CA LEU A 25 62.16 -20.69 -4.81
C LEU A 25 62.27 -19.41 -5.66
N VAL A 26 62.97 -19.44 -6.81
CA VAL A 26 63.13 -18.28 -7.70
C VAL A 26 62.35 -18.43 -9.02
N MET A 27 61.63 -19.54 -9.22
CA MET A 27 60.86 -19.75 -10.44
C MET A 27 59.38 -19.41 -10.24
N ALA A 28 59.03 -18.23 -10.75
CA ALA A 28 57.71 -17.84 -11.22
C ALA A 28 56.58 -17.81 -10.18
N SER A 29 56.35 -16.62 -9.63
CA SER A 29 54.99 -16.10 -9.41
C SER A 29 54.27 -15.94 -10.76
N CYS A 30 54.00 -17.06 -11.44
CA CYS A 30 52.92 -17.14 -12.40
C CYS A 30 51.65 -17.33 -11.58
N SER A 31 50.80 -16.31 -11.53
CA SER A 31 49.42 -16.48 -11.10
C SER A 31 48.73 -17.43 -12.07
N THR A 32 48.73 -18.73 -11.75
CA THR A 32 47.89 -19.70 -12.44
C THR A 32 46.44 -19.32 -12.18
N VAL A 33 45.76 -18.80 -13.20
CA VAL A 33 44.33 -18.52 -13.15
C VAL A 33 43.60 -19.87 -13.09
N SER A 34 43.15 -20.26 -11.91
CA SER A 34 42.29 -21.42 -11.75
C SER A 34 40.87 -21.05 -12.19
N VAL A 35 40.32 -21.84 -13.11
CA VAL A 35 38.92 -21.68 -13.54
C VAL A 35 38.07 -22.61 -12.68
N SER A 36 37.18 -22.04 -11.89
CA SER A 36 36.14 -22.79 -11.17
C SER A 36 34.77 -22.38 -11.66
N GLN A 37 33.86 -23.35 -11.77
CA GLN A 37 32.47 -23.10 -12.12
C GLN A 37 31.82 -22.31 -10.98
N LYS A 38 31.39 -21.07 -11.26
CA LYS A 38 30.70 -20.22 -10.28
C LYS A 38 29.20 -20.47 -10.35
N ASP A 39 28.57 -20.40 -9.19
CA ASP A 39 27.11 -20.34 -9.07
C ASP A 39 26.56 -19.07 -9.76
N SER A 40 25.49 -19.24 -10.54
CA SER A 40 24.88 -18.17 -11.34
C SER A 40 24.26 -17.08 -10.45
N SER A 41 23.59 -17.46 -9.35
CA SER A 41 22.97 -16.52 -8.41
C SER A 41 24.02 -15.64 -7.73
N ARG A 42 25.13 -16.24 -7.30
CA ARG A 42 26.26 -15.52 -6.70
C ARG A 42 26.93 -14.58 -7.70
N THR A 43 27.00 -14.97 -8.97
CA THR A 43 27.57 -14.11 -10.03
C THR A 43 26.68 -12.91 -10.31
N ILE A 44 25.36 -13.09 -10.36
CA ILE A 44 24.40 -11.99 -10.55
C ILE A 44 24.44 -11.05 -9.34
N ALA A 45 24.35 -11.58 -8.11
CA ALA A 45 24.42 -10.79 -6.88
C ALA A 45 25.72 -9.96 -6.80
N ASN A 46 26.86 -10.54 -7.17
CA ASN A 46 28.13 -9.79 -7.21
C ASN A 46 28.17 -8.73 -8.32
N ASN A 47 27.53 -8.97 -9.47
CA ASN A 47 27.52 -8.03 -10.59
C ASN A 47 26.51 -6.88 -10.40
N ARG A 48 25.48 -7.09 -9.57
CA ARG A 48 24.46 -6.10 -9.23
C ARG A 48 24.75 -5.40 -7.90
N GLY A 49 25.46 -6.05 -6.98
CA GLY A 49 25.76 -5.51 -5.66
C GLY A 49 26.66 -4.27 -5.68
N ASN A 50 26.44 -3.40 -4.69
CA ASN A 50 27.11 -2.12 -4.45
C ASN A 50 27.14 -1.85 -2.93
N ILE A 51 27.58 -0.66 -2.54
CA ILE A 51 27.64 -0.24 -1.13
C ILE A 51 26.28 -0.17 -0.42
N VAL A 52 25.16 -0.13 -1.17
CA VAL A 52 23.81 -0.13 -0.58
C VAL A 52 23.49 -1.52 -0.06
N THR A 53 23.69 -2.52 -0.92
CA THR A 53 23.32 -3.93 -0.69
C THR A 53 24.39 -4.75 0.04
N ARG A 54 25.62 -4.24 0.14
CA ARG A 54 26.78 -4.92 0.77
C ARG A 54 27.62 -3.94 1.59
N SER A 55 28.63 -4.46 2.30
CA SER A 55 29.60 -3.65 3.06
C SER A 55 30.79 -3.17 2.22
N ASP A 56 30.92 -3.64 0.98
CA ASP A 56 31.98 -3.32 0.03
C ASP A 56 31.46 -2.56 -1.19
N LEU A 57 32.33 -1.75 -1.79
CA LEU A 57 32.03 -1.03 -3.03
C LEU A 57 31.75 -2.03 -4.16
N SER A 58 31.01 -1.58 -5.18
CA SER A 58 30.77 -2.34 -6.40
C SER A 58 32.08 -2.82 -7.04
N ASN A 59 32.02 -3.95 -7.75
CA ASN A 59 33.20 -4.47 -8.46
C ASN A 59 33.79 -3.45 -9.43
N LYS A 60 32.95 -2.58 -10.02
CA LYS A 60 33.35 -1.51 -10.94
C LYS A 60 34.16 -0.45 -10.20
N SER A 61 33.65 0.07 -9.09
CA SER A 61 34.34 1.08 -8.27
C SER A 61 35.64 0.53 -7.69
N THR A 62 35.63 -0.69 -7.16
CA THR A 62 36.84 -1.35 -6.65
C THR A 62 37.90 -1.52 -7.76
N SER A 63 37.50 -1.90 -8.97
CA SER A 63 38.44 -2.03 -10.11
C SER A 63 39.06 -0.69 -10.51
N GLN A 64 38.26 0.40 -10.50
CA GLN A 64 38.76 1.74 -10.78
C GLN A 64 39.74 2.23 -9.70
N LEU A 65 39.40 2.01 -8.44
CA LEU A 65 40.27 2.31 -7.29
C LEU A 65 41.60 1.56 -7.32
N LEU A 66 41.57 0.26 -7.66
CA LEU A 66 42.78 -0.54 -7.83
C LEU A 66 43.64 -0.03 -8.99
N SER A 67 43.04 0.42 -10.09
CA SER A 67 43.77 0.94 -11.25
C SER A 67 44.57 2.21 -10.96
N ILE A 68 44.13 3.00 -9.96
CA ILE A 68 44.86 4.18 -9.49
C ILE A 68 45.78 3.88 -8.29
N GLY A 69 45.88 2.61 -7.87
CA GLY A 69 46.74 2.16 -6.77
C GLY A 69 46.22 2.59 -5.41
N MET A 70 44.90 2.57 -5.21
CA MET A 70 44.26 2.99 -3.97
C MET A 70 43.08 2.07 -3.61
N PRO A 71 43.35 0.94 -2.93
CA PRO A 71 42.30 0.03 -2.49
C PRO A 71 41.25 0.69 -1.57
N GLN A 72 40.05 0.10 -1.48
CA GLN A 72 38.91 0.65 -0.76
C GLN A 72 39.21 0.99 0.71
N ASP A 73 39.86 0.09 1.45
CA ASP A 73 40.20 0.25 2.86
C ASP A 73 41.11 1.47 3.08
N GLN A 74 42.12 1.63 2.22
CA GLN A 74 42.98 2.80 2.22
C GLN A 74 42.23 4.07 1.83
N CYS A 75 41.34 3.97 0.84
CA CYS A 75 40.53 5.10 0.37
C CYS A 75 39.59 5.64 1.47
N LEU A 76 38.87 4.77 2.18
CA LEU A 76 37.93 5.20 3.22
C LEU A 76 38.64 5.73 4.48
N LYS A 77 39.85 5.23 4.76
CA LYS A 77 40.71 5.70 5.85
C LYS A 77 41.26 7.10 5.61
N ASP A 78 41.71 7.38 4.40
CA ASP A 78 42.33 8.67 3.99
C ASP A 78 41.51 9.26 2.82
N PHE A 79 40.30 9.71 3.16
CA PHE A 79 39.24 10.01 2.19
C PHE A 79 39.58 11.21 1.30
N ASN A 80 40.16 12.29 1.84
CA ASN A 80 40.49 13.45 1.01
C ASN A 80 41.64 13.15 0.06
N LYS A 81 42.66 12.43 0.52
CA LYS A 81 43.71 11.93 -0.38
C LYS A 81 43.14 11.00 -1.43
N CYS A 82 42.12 10.23 -1.07
CA CYS A 82 41.43 9.39 -2.04
C CYS A 82 40.74 10.19 -3.13
N LEU A 83 39.88 11.13 -2.77
CA LEU A 83 39.21 12.01 -3.73
C LEU A 83 40.22 12.76 -4.60
N ASN A 84 41.28 13.32 -4.01
CA ASN A 84 42.35 13.98 -4.74
C ASN A 84 43.04 13.08 -5.77
N ARG A 85 43.21 11.78 -5.46
CA ARG A 85 43.86 10.82 -6.36
C ARG A 85 42.89 10.33 -7.44
N VAL A 86 41.62 10.16 -7.10
CA VAL A 86 40.52 9.88 -8.04
C VAL A 86 40.42 11.03 -9.05
N ASP A 87 40.43 12.28 -8.59
CA ASP A 87 40.38 13.49 -9.43
C ASP A 87 41.60 13.68 -10.33
N LYS A 88 42.80 13.32 -9.84
CA LYS A 88 44.07 13.42 -10.59
C LYS A 88 44.35 12.19 -11.47
N GLY A 89 43.51 11.17 -11.40
CA GLY A 89 43.67 9.91 -12.12
C GLY A 89 43.54 10.05 -13.63
N ILE A 90 43.82 8.95 -14.35
CA ILE A 90 43.76 8.86 -15.83
C ILE A 90 42.32 8.98 -16.37
N LEU A 91 41.32 8.88 -15.50
CA LEU A 91 39.91 9.03 -15.85
C LEU A 91 39.60 10.52 -16.08
N ASN A 92 39.14 10.87 -17.28
CA ASN A 92 38.68 12.22 -17.61
C ASN A 92 37.65 12.69 -16.56
N LYS A 93 37.88 13.84 -15.92
CA LYS A 93 37.04 14.40 -14.83
C LYS A 93 35.56 14.52 -15.18
N ASN A 94 35.23 14.59 -16.47
CA ASN A 94 33.85 14.70 -16.94
C ASN A 94 33.28 13.35 -17.42
N ASN A 95 33.91 12.21 -17.15
CA ASN A 95 33.41 10.90 -17.58
C ASN A 95 32.22 10.46 -16.71
N LYS A 96 31.15 9.99 -17.34
CA LYS A 96 29.97 9.42 -16.67
C LYS A 96 30.38 8.37 -15.63
N GLU A 97 31.29 7.44 -15.93
CA GLU A 97 31.71 6.41 -14.95
C GLU A 97 32.41 6.97 -13.70
N HIS A 98 33.03 8.15 -13.79
CA HIS A 98 33.72 8.79 -12.68
C HIS A 98 32.71 9.33 -11.65
N LEU A 99 31.56 9.84 -12.12
CA LEU A 99 30.48 10.32 -11.27
C LEU A 99 29.87 9.19 -10.42
N ALA A 100 29.70 8.00 -11.00
CA ALA A 100 29.22 6.83 -10.26
C ALA A 100 30.18 6.41 -9.13
N LEU A 101 31.49 6.42 -9.40
CA LEU A 101 32.51 6.14 -8.38
C LEU A 101 32.44 7.15 -7.23
N LEU A 102 32.38 8.45 -7.53
CA LEU A 102 32.27 9.50 -6.52
C LEU A 102 30.99 9.36 -5.70
N ALA A 103 29.86 9.08 -6.35
CA ALA A 103 28.59 8.85 -5.66
C ALA A 103 28.69 7.70 -4.65
N GLU A 104 29.23 6.55 -5.09
CA GLU A 104 29.37 5.36 -4.24
C GLU A 104 30.37 5.58 -3.09
N LEU A 105 31.49 6.26 -3.35
CA LEU A 105 32.49 6.62 -2.34
C LEU A 105 31.93 7.52 -1.25
N HIS A 106 31.16 8.54 -1.62
CA HIS A 106 30.53 9.44 -0.66
C HIS A 106 29.47 8.72 0.18
N LEU A 107 28.65 7.85 -0.42
CA LEU A 107 27.70 7.04 0.36
C LEU A 107 28.43 6.07 1.30
N ALA A 108 29.51 5.43 0.85
CA ALA A 108 30.36 4.59 1.69
C ALA A 108 30.92 5.37 2.90
N LYS A 109 31.37 6.60 2.66
CA LYS A 109 31.86 7.47 3.73
C LYS A 109 30.74 7.85 4.70
N ALA A 110 29.56 8.21 4.22
CA ALA A 110 28.39 8.50 5.06
C ALA A 110 28.01 7.30 5.94
N LYS A 111 27.94 6.08 5.36
CA LYS A 111 27.69 4.85 6.13
C LYS A 111 28.75 4.60 7.20
N SER A 112 30.04 4.80 6.88
CA SER A 112 31.12 4.67 7.86
C SER A 112 31.02 5.67 9.03
N ILE A 113 30.49 6.88 8.79
CA ILE A 113 30.25 7.87 9.83
C ILE A 113 29.07 7.44 10.71
N ALA A 114 27.98 6.96 10.10
CA ALA A 114 26.81 6.46 10.81
C ALA A 114 27.07 5.19 11.63
N GLU A 115 28.08 4.40 11.27
CA GLU A 115 28.53 3.20 12.01
C GLU A 115 29.64 3.52 13.03
N SER A 116 30.23 4.72 13.00
CA SER A 116 31.36 5.06 13.84
C SER A 116 30.96 5.17 15.31
N GLU A 117 31.51 4.32 16.18
CA GLU A 117 31.31 4.42 17.63
C GLU A 117 31.63 5.81 18.19
N LYS A 118 32.61 6.51 17.62
CA LYS A 118 32.95 7.88 18.05
C LYS A 118 31.83 8.87 17.72
N CYS A 119 31.28 8.80 16.51
CA CYS A 119 30.14 9.64 16.14
C CYS A 119 28.83 9.14 16.74
N VAL A 120 28.67 7.86 17.11
CA VAL A 120 27.40 7.25 17.59
C VAL A 120 27.30 7.19 19.12
N GLN A 121 28.38 6.92 19.84
CA GLN A 121 28.39 6.77 21.31
C GLN A 121 29.11 7.92 22.02
N ARG A 122 28.33 8.94 22.37
CA ARG A 122 28.50 9.69 23.63
C ARG A 122 27.17 10.29 24.15
N ILE A 123 26.05 9.65 23.84
CA ILE A 123 24.77 9.91 24.51
C ILE A 123 24.69 8.91 25.68
N THR A 124 24.86 9.42 26.89
CA THR A 124 24.82 8.71 28.20
C THR A 124 25.71 7.46 28.32
N ARG A 125 26.91 7.58 28.93
CA ARG A 125 27.55 6.41 29.55
C ARG A 125 26.59 5.89 30.63
N PRO A 126 26.11 4.63 30.62
CA PRO A 126 25.42 4.08 31.78
C PRO A 126 26.34 4.24 33.00
N PRO A 127 25.80 4.56 34.19
CA PRO A 127 26.62 4.69 35.38
C PRO A 127 27.37 3.39 35.59
N ILE A 128 28.69 3.49 35.78
CA ILE A 128 29.57 2.32 36.00
C ILE A 128 29.13 1.56 37.27
N ASP A 129 28.34 2.20 38.13
CA ASP A 129 27.74 1.66 39.35
C ASP A 129 26.42 2.41 39.68
N PRO A 130 25.32 1.74 40.07
CA PRO A 130 24.09 2.40 40.55
C PRO A 130 24.28 3.35 41.76
N TYR A 131 25.42 3.31 42.46
CA TYR A 131 25.79 4.20 43.56
C TYR A 131 26.70 5.38 43.19
N TYR A 132 27.23 5.45 41.96
CA TYR A 132 28.05 6.58 41.50
C TYR A 132 27.42 7.24 40.27
N ALA A 133 26.73 8.36 40.49
CA ALA A 133 26.39 9.27 39.40
C ALA A 133 27.71 9.79 38.79
N ASN A 134 27.86 9.65 37.46
CA ASN A 134 28.99 10.22 36.74
C ASN A 134 29.17 11.70 37.13
N ALA A 135 30.39 12.13 37.44
CA ALA A 135 30.66 13.54 37.68
C ALA A 135 30.13 14.37 36.48
N PRO A 136 29.43 15.49 36.73
CA PRO A 136 28.99 16.37 35.64
C PRO A 136 30.18 16.73 34.76
N LYS A 137 30.01 16.66 33.42
CA LYS A 137 31.03 17.17 32.50
C LYS A 137 31.32 18.62 32.86
N THR A 138 32.58 19.03 32.79
CA THR A 138 32.91 20.45 32.85
C THR A 138 32.26 21.18 31.66
N GLU A 139 32.04 22.49 31.78
CA GLU A 139 31.47 23.29 30.68
C GLU A 139 32.29 23.16 29.40
N GLU A 140 33.62 23.08 29.52
CA GLU A 140 34.56 22.83 28.41
C GLU A 140 34.38 21.44 27.78
N GLN A 141 34.29 20.38 28.59
CA GLN A 141 34.08 19.01 28.09
C GLN A 141 32.71 18.83 27.44
N TYR A 142 31.71 19.57 27.89
CA TYR A 142 30.39 19.62 27.26
C TYR A 142 30.44 20.40 25.95
N ALA A 143 31.18 21.50 25.92
CA ALA A 143 31.39 22.32 24.74
C ALA A 143 32.10 21.58 23.60
N ASP A 144 33.22 20.92 23.88
CA ASP A 144 33.95 20.10 22.90
C ASP A 144 33.10 18.93 22.39
N PHE A 145 32.29 18.34 23.27
CA PHE A 145 31.36 17.29 22.88
C PHE A 145 30.30 17.78 21.89
N LEU A 146 29.69 18.94 22.13
CA LEU A 146 28.69 19.52 21.21
C LEU A 146 29.30 19.93 19.87
N LEU A 147 30.52 20.46 19.87
CA LEU A 147 31.23 20.80 18.63
C LEU A 147 31.50 19.54 17.80
N TYR A 148 32.05 18.51 18.43
CA TYR A 148 32.32 17.23 17.78
C TYR A 148 31.04 16.58 17.19
N LEU A 149 29.94 16.61 17.96
CA LEU A 149 28.63 16.14 17.51
C LEU A 149 28.16 16.89 16.25
N ARG A 150 28.33 18.22 16.23
CA ARG A 150 27.97 19.05 15.09
C ARG A 150 28.79 18.70 13.86
N GLU A 151 30.09 18.44 14.02
CA GLU A 151 30.95 18.06 12.91
C GLU A 151 30.57 16.70 12.33
N CYS A 152 30.30 15.68 13.17
CA CYS A 152 29.80 14.38 12.73
C CYS A 152 28.50 14.52 11.90
N ASN A 153 27.53 15.30 12.37
CA ASN A 153 26.26 15.50 11.67
C ASN A 153 26.43 16.25 10.35
N THR A 154 27.31 17.25 10.33
CA THR A 154 27.65 18.03 9.13
C THR A 154 28.31 17.14 8.09
N ALA A 155 29.34 16.37 8.48
CA ALA A 155 30.05 15.50 7.57
C ALA A 155 29.19 14.35 7.04
N TYR A 156 28.31 13.79 7.88
CA TYR A 156 27.33 12.80 7.45
C TYR A 156 26.41 13.38 6.36
N ARG A 157 25.77 14.52 6.63
CA ARG A 157 24.89 15.23 5.69
C ARG A 157 25.62 15.57 4.38
N ASP A 158 26.81 16.14 4.45
CA ASP A 158 27.51 16.62 3.26
C ASP A 158 27.98 15.47 2.37
N ASN A 159 28.31 14.31 2.95
CA ASN A 159 28.56 13.10 2.18
C ASN A 159 27.29 12.53 1.55
N LEU A 160 26.14 12.56 2.24
CA LEU A 160 24.85 12.18 1.62
C LEU A 160 24.50 13.11 0.45
N LEU A 161 24.57 14.42 0.65
CA LEU A 161 24.32 15.42 -0.41
C LEU A 161 25.29 15.26 -1.60
N SER A 162 26.56 14.95 -1.32
CA SER A 162 27.53 14.66 -2.38
C SER A 162 27.16 13.37 -3.13
N ALA A 163 26.77 12.31 -2.43
CA ALA A 163 26.31 11.08 -3.07
C ALA A 163 25.08 11.31 -3.97
N ILE A 164 24.09 12.09 -3.50
CA ILE A 164 22.92 12.52 -4.27
C ILE A 164 23.34 13.34 -5.49
N LYS A 165 24.20 14.34 -5.31
CA LYS A 165 24.66 15.23 -6.37
C LYS A 165 25.37 14.48 -7.50
N TYR A 166 26.32 13.60 -7.16
CA TYR A 166 27.06 12.83 -8.16
C TYR A 166 26.20 11.76 -8.84
N SER A 167 25.29 11.12 -8.11
CA SER A 167 24.36 10.15 -8.69
C SER A 167 23.32 10.81 -9.60
N TYR A 168 22.75 11.96 -9.20
CA TYR A 168 21.90 12.78 -10.07
C TYR A 168 22.64 13.20 -11.34
N ALA A 169 23.87 13.73 -11.20
CA ALA A 169 24.71 14.11 -12.33
C ALA A 169 25.01 12.93 -13.28
N TYR A 170 25.12 11.71 -12.74
CA TYR A 170 25.29 10.49 -13.52
C TYR A 170 24.00 10.09 -14.25
N LEU A 171 22.86 10.04 -13.55
CA LEU A 171 21.58 9.56 -14.08
C LEU A 171 21.08 10.47 -15.21
N PHE A 172 21.26 11.79 -15.05
CA PHE A 172 20.83 12.81 -16.02
C PHE A 172 22.00 13.38 -16.83
N TYR A 173 23.11 12.64 -16.95
CA TYR A 173 24.35 13.11 -17.57
C TYR A 173 24.16 13.65 -19.01
N ALA A 174 23.29 13.03 -19.79
CA ALA A 174 23.06 13.41 -21.19
C ALA A 174 22.33 14.76 -21.30
N GLN A 175 21.37 15.01 -20.42
CA GLN A 175 20.62 16.26 -20.31
C GLN A 175 21.51 17.39 -19.82
N LEU A 176 22.36 17.11 -18.83
CA LEU A 176 23.29 18.06 -18.24
C LEU A 176 24.49 18.41 -19.14
N ASN A 177 24.75 17.63 -20.19
CA ASN A 177 25.83 17.83 -21.17
C ASN A 177 25.33 17.77 -22.62
N PRO A 178 24.62 18.81 -23.10
CA PRO A 178 24.00 18.81 -24.44
C PRO A 178 24.99 18.66 -25.60
N SER A 179 26.26 19.07 -25.43
CA SER A 179 27.34 18.86 -26.41
C SER A 179 27.68 17.38 -26.65
N THR A 180 27.38 16.51 -25.68
CA THR A 180 27.51 15.04 -25.83
C THR A 180 26.28 14.44 -26.52
N ALA A 181 25.10 15.06 -26.35
CA ALA A 181 23.86 14.64 -26.99
C ALA A 181 23.88 14.82 -28.53
N THR A 182 24.58 15.87 -29.02
CA THR A 182 24.78 16.07 -30.47
C THR A 182 25.61 14.94 -31.11
N GLN A 183 26.53 14.32 -30.36
CA GLN A 183 27.30 13.15 -30.84
C GLN A 183 26.51 11.84 -30.80
N LEU A 184 25.54 11.71 -29.88
CA LEU A 184 24.65 10.55 -29.80
C LEU A 184 23.61 10.56 -30.94
N ASN A 185 23.11 11.72 -31.34
CA ASN A 185 22.20 11.85 -32.49
C ASN A 185 22.87 11.61 -33.87
N ILE A 186 24.21 11.59 -33.96
CA ILE A 186 24.94 11.35 -35.23
C ILE A 186 25.22 9.86 -35.48
N LYS A 187 24.92 8.96 -34.51
CA LYS A 187 25.01 7.52 -34.75
C LYS A 187 23.67 6.88 -34.41
N ASN A 188 23.02 6.27 -35.41
CA ASN A 188 21.99 5.25 -35.27
C ASN A 188 22.54 4.05 -34.46
N LYS A 189 22.81 4.25 -33.18
CA LYS A 189 23.13 3.19 -32.24
C LYS A 189 21.83 2.77 -31.57
N PRO A 190 21.57 1.47 -31.44
CA PRO A 190 20.40 1.00 -30.70
C PRO A 190 20.42 1.58 -29.28
N ASN A 191 19.24 1.91 -28.75
CA ASN A 191 19.07 2.27 -27.35
C ASN A 191 19.72 1.16 -26.49
N LYS A 192 20.67 1.54 -25.64
CA LYS A 192 21.23 0.59 -24.68
C LYS A 192 20.19 0.35 -23.60
N LEU A 193 19.95 -0.92 -23.27
CA LEU A 193 19.27 -1.29 -22.03
C LEU A 193 20.02 -0.67 -20.84
N SER A 194 19.29 -0.36 -19.75
CA SER A 194 19.89 0.14 -18.50
C SER A 194 21.07 -0.75 -18.08
N SER A 195 22.24 -0.14 -17.88
CA SER A 195 23.45 -0.86 -17.50
C SER A 195 23.44 -1.20 -16.01
N ASN A 196 24.25 -2.18 -15.57
CA ASN A 196 24.40 -2.48 -14.14
C ASN A 196 24.83 -1.24 -13.35
N LEU A 197 25.65 -0.36 -13.95
CA LEU A 197 26.10 0.87 -13.30
C LEU A 197 24.97 1.89 -13.17
N ASP A 198 24.02 1.92 -14.10
CA ASP A 198 22.84 2.79 -13.99
C ASP A 198 21.97 2.39 -12.80
N ILE A 199 21.66 1.10 -12.66
CA ILE A 199 20.91 0.57 -11.51
C ILE A 199 21.69 0.80 -10.20
N GLN A 200 22.97 0.45 -10.15
CA GLN A 200 23.79 0.66 -8.95
C GLN A 200 23.88 2.12 -8.52
N THR A 201 23.87 3.06 -9.48
CA THR A 201 23.93 4.49 -9.17
C THR A 201 22.56 5.03 -8.75
N GLN A 202 21.48 4.47 -9.28
CA GLN A 202 20.12 4.74 -8.81
C GLN A 202 19.93 4.26 -7.37
N ASP A 203 20.38 3.05 -7.03
CA ASP A 203 20.34 2.56 -5.64
C ASP A 203 21.07 3.53 -4.69
N VAL A 204 22.23 4.06 -5.10
CA VAL A 204 23.02 5.03 -4.32
C VAL A 204 22.26 6.34 -4.16
N TYR A 205 21.62 6.84 -5.22
CA TYR A 205 20.78 8.04 -5.18
C TYR A 205 19.61 7.89 -4.19
N GLU A 206 18.91 6.77 -4.25
CA GLU A 206 17.76 6.46 -3.40
C GLU A 206 18.19 6.23 -1.95
N ALA A 207 19.23 5.43 -1.71
CA ALA A 207 19.73 5.20 -0.34
C ALA A 207 20.25 6.49 0.32
N ALA A 208 20.94 7.36 -0.44
CA ALA A 208 21.44 8.62 0.09
C ALA A 208 20.31 9.63 0.34
N SER A 209 19.33 9.71 -0.57
CA SER A 209 18.14 10.55 -0.42
C SER A 209 17.29 10.11 0.77
N ASP A 210 17.12 8.80 0.98
CA ASP A 210 16.38 8.26 2.12
C ASP A 210 17.07 8.55 3.46
N ALA A 211 18.38 8.30 3.52
CA ALA A 211 19.18 8.62 4.69
C ALA A 211 19.16 10.12 5.03
N LEU A 212 19.15 11.00 4.01
CA LEU A 212 19.04 12.45 4.19
C LEU A 212 17.67 12.82 4.74
N LEU A 213 16.59 12.31 4.14
CA LEU A 213 15.23 12.64 4.55
C LEU A 213 14.96 12.17 5.99
N LYS A 214 15.39 10.96 6.34
CA LYS A 214 15.36 10.44 7.71
C LYS A 214 16.15 11.34 8.67
N GLN A 215 17.33 11.83 8.27
CA GLN A 215 18.07 12.80 9.08
C GLN A 215 17.29 14.11 9.30
N LEU A 216 16.60 14.62 8.26
CA LEU A 216 15.82 15.85 8.35
C LEU A 216 14.59 15.73 9.27
N TYR A 217 13.99 14.54 9.33
CA TYR A 217 12.73 14.28 10.05
C TYR A 217 12.87 13.59 11.42
N ALA A 218 14.07 13.23 11.87
CA ALA A 218 14.30 12.42 13.08
C ALA A 218 14.04 13.10 14.44
N ASN A 219 13.04 13.98 14.54
CA ASN A 219 12.89 14.90 15.68
C ASN A 219 11.82 14.53 16.72
N LYS A 220 11.26 13.31 16.72
CA LYS A 220 10.08 13.03 17.59
C LYS A 220 10.12 11.77 18.47
N ASP A 221 11.08 10.85 18.35
CA ASP A 221 11.17 9.73 19.29
C ASP A 221 12.43 9.83 20.15
N TYR A 222 12.28 10.37 21.37
CA TYR A 222 13.35 10.45 22.37
C TYR A 222 13.96 9.08 22.69
N THR A 223 13.24 7.98 22.44
CA THR A 223 13.76 6.62 22.64
C THR A 223 14.63 6.14 21.48
N GLN A 224 14.40 6.62 20.25
CA GLN A 224 15.30 6.36 19.10
C GLN A 224 16.42 7.40 18.96
N GLN A 225 16.25 8.61 19.50
CA GLN A 225 17.34 9.59 19.65
C GLN A 225 18.50 9.06 20.51
N ALA A 226 18.22 8.09 21.39
CA ALA A 226 19.25 7.46 22.20
C ALA A 226 20.23 6.59 21.40
N ASP A 227 19.86 6.14 20.20
CA ASP A 227 20.64 5.12 19.48
C ASP A 227 21.57 5.66 18.38
N LYS A 228 21.30 6.83 17.75
CA LYS A 228 22.19 7.40 16.71
C LYS A 228 22.22 8.94 16.66
N VAL A 229 23.40 9.50 16.93
CA VAL A 229 23.75 10.95 16.93
C VAL A 229 23.53 11.68 15.60
N THR A 230 23.62 10.97 14.46
CA THR A 230 23.59 11.54 13.10
C THR A 230 22.26 12.20 12.72
N SER A 231 21.26 12.13 13.59
CA SER A 231 19.87 12.52 13.35
C SER A 231 19.46 13.88 13.94
N PHE A 232 20.34 14.52 14.73
CA PHE A 232 20.01 15.79 15.39
C PHE A 232 20.15 17.02 14.47
N ILE A 233 19.06 17.79 14.37
CA ILE A 233 19.02 19.11 13.71
C ILE A 233 18.45 20.14 14.68
N ASN A 234 19.19 21.24 14.86
CA ASN A 234 18.74 22.37 15.68
C ASN A 234 17.59 23.12 14.98
N THR A 235 16.51 23.41 15.71
CA THR A 235 15.33 24.14 15.21
C THR A 235 15.65 25.54 14.66
N GLN A 236 16.72 26.20 15.11
CA GLN A 236 17.17 27.50 14.58
C GLN A 236 17.71 27.42 13.15
N LEU A 237 18.02 26.22 12.65
CA LEU A 237 18.46 25.98 11.28
C LEU A 237 17.29 25.70 10.34
N VAL A 238 16.07 25.66 10.90
CA VAL A 238 14.83 25.40 10.17
C VAL A 238 14.00 26.67 10.20
N SER A 239 13.57 27.11 9.03
CA SER A 239 12.59 28.18 8.90
C SER A 239 11.32 27.62 8.27
N ASP A 240 10.19 27.94 8.89
CA ASP A 240 8.88 27.67 8.31
C ASP A 240 8.61 28.73 7.23
N SER A 241 8.23 28.29 6.04
CA SER A 241 7.90 29.18 4.92
C SER A 241 6.51 29.82 5.06
N GLN A 242 5.80 29.65 6.19
CA GLN A 242 4.56 30.38 6.51
C GLN A 242 4.63 31.91 6.24
N SER A 243 5.82 32.50 6.22
CA SER A 243 6.04 33.91 5.82
C SER A 243 5.89 34.21 4.31
N SER A 244 5.77 33.21 3.44
CA SER A 244 5.54 33.40 1.99
C SER A 244 4.06 33.37 1.60
N LYS A 245 3.14 32.98 2.49
CA LYS A 245 1.68 33.08 2.24
C LYS A 245 1.14 34.52 2.29
N THR A 246 1.91 35.50 2.78
CA THR A 246 1.41 36.87 3.02
C THR A 246 1.84 37.95 2.02
N ASN A 247 2.63 37.65 0.97
CA ASN A 247 3.10 38.71 0.05
C ASN A 247 3.05 38.42 -1.47
N GLU A 248 2.51 37.30 -1.94
CA GLU A 248 2.33 37.07 -3.40
C GLU A 248 0.96 36.46 -3.72
N LEU A 249 -0.11 37.17 -3.33
CA LEU A 249 -1.48 36.94 -3.81
C LEU A 249 -1.81 37.79 -5.06
N ASP A 250 -0.79 38.18 -5.82
CA ASP A 250 -0.88 39.11 -6.97
C ASP A 250 -0.34 38.47 -8.27
N ASP A 251 -0.56 37.18 -8.48
CA ASP A 251 -0.47 36.57 -9.81
C ASP A 251 -1.84 36.04 -10.24
N ALA A 252 -2.27 36.46 -11.44
CA ALA A 252 -3.63 36.33 -11.97
C ALA A 252 -4.07 34.88 -12.31
N ASN A 253 -3.33 33.86 -11.85
CA ASN A 253 -3.67 32.45 -11.92
C ASN A 253 -3.18 31.78 -10.62
N GLY A 254 -4.06 31.63 -9.63
CA GLY A 254 -3.70 31.07 -8.32
C GLY A 254 -3.06 29.67 -8.40
N VAL A 255 -2.35 29.29 -7.32
CA VAL A 255 -1.74 27.97 -7.14
C VAL A 255 -2.80 26.88 -7.32
N LYS A 256 -2.55 25.94 -8.23
CA LYS A 256 -3.48 24.86 -8.58
C LYS A 256 -3.34 23.68 -7.62
N TYR A 257 -4.38 22.86 -7.53
CA TYR A 257 -4.31 21.59 -6.81
C TYR A 257 -3.18 20.71 -7.37
N GLY A 258 -2.37 20.12 -6.49
CA GLY A 258 -1.20 19.31 -6.87
C GLY A 258 0.10 20.09 -7.12
N ASP A 259 0.07 21.42 -7.26
CA ASP A 259 1.30 22.24 -7.40
C ASP A 259 2.23 22.09 -6.18
N GLN A 260 3.54 22.20 -6.38
CA GLN A 260 4.52 22.08 -5.29
C GLN A 260 4.60 23.36 -4.45
N ILE A 261 4.29 23.28 -3.17
CA ILE A 261 4.36 24.37 -2.20
C ILE A 261 5.57 24.17 -1.30
N LYS A 262 6.46 25.16 -1.25
CA LYS A 262 7.56 25.19 -0.30
C LYS A 262 7.02 25.29 1.12
N VAL A 263 7.32 24.33 1.98
CA VAL A 263 6.84 24.26 3.38
C VAL A 263 7.94 24.45 4.40
N LEU A 264 9.18 24.04 4.10
CA LEU A 264 10.32 24.21 5.01
C LEU A 264 11.56 24.65 4.24
N ASN A 265 12.42 25.40 4.92
CA ASN A 265 13.79 25.64 4.48
C ASN A 265 14.76 25.27 5.61
N PHE A 266 15.73 24.43 5.29
CA PHE A 266 16.86 24.10 6.15
C PHE A 266 18.10 24.85 5.67
N THR A 267 18.62 25.75 6.49
CA THR A 267 19.85 26.49 6.19
C THR A 267 20.96 26.08 7.14
N PHE A 268 22.01 25.48 6.59
CA PHE A 268 23.18 25.03 7.32
C PHE A 268 24.39 25.93 7.02
N PRO A 269 24.71 26.88 7.90
CA PRO A 269 25.90 27.70 7.73
C PRO A 269 27.17 26.88 7.98
N PRO A 270 28.34 27.39 7.55
CA PRO A 270 29.64 26.85 7.97
C PRO A 270 29.71 26.73 9.49
N ILE A 271 30.38 25.69 10.01
CA ILE A 271 30.49 25.46 11.47
C ILE A 271 31.08 26.70 12.17
N GLU A 272 32.01 27.40 11.51
CA GLU A 272 32.59 28.64 12.02
C GLU A 272 31.59 29.81 12.12
N GLN A 273 30.49 29.76 11.39
CA GLN A 273 29.45 30.79 11.37
C GLN A 273 28.18 30.35 12.13
N ASP A 274 28.19 29.14 12.70
CA ASP A 274 27.07 28.58 13.45
C ASP A 274 26.87 29.33 14.78
N LYS A 275 25.77 30.10 14.86
CA LYS A 275 25.42 30.92 16.03
C LYS A 275 25.19 30.07 17.28
N TYR A 276 24.70 28.84 17.13
CA TYR A 276 24.46 27.93 18.25
C TYR A 276 25.75 27.52 18.97
N LEU A 277 26.86 27.45 18.22
CA LEU A 277 28.19 27.13 18.74
C LEU A 277 29.04 28.37 19.08
N ALA A 278 28.51 29.58 18.93
CA ALA A 278 29.30 30.80 19.14
C ALA A 278 29.77 30.94 20.61
N ASN A 279 28.89 30.68 21.57
CA ASN A 279 29.20 30.72 23.01
C ASN A 279 30.17 29.60 23.41
N THR A 280 29.95 28.40 22.86
CA THR A 280 30.80 27.21 23.02
C THR A 280 32.24 27.47 22.57
N ARG A 281 32.41 28.17 21.45
CA ARG A 281 33.72 28.51 20.88
C ARG A 281 34.38 29.68 21.62
N ALA A 282 33.60 30.62 22.15
CA ALA A 282 34.11 31.70 23.00
C ALA A 282 34.72 31.15 24.30
N ALA A 283 34.05 30.19 24.95
CA ALA A 283 34.56 29.52 26.15
C ALA A 283 35.90 28.79 25.93
N LYS A 284 36.11 28.22 24.74
CA LYS A 284 37.38 27.58 24.34
C LYS A 284 38.52 28.59 24.15
N LYS A 285 38.21 29.82 23.68
CA LYS A 285 39.21 30.89 23.51
C LYS A 285 39.67 31.52 24.81
N GLU A 286 38.89 31.42 25.89
CA GLU A 286 39.23 31.99 27.20
C GLU A 286 40.03 31.02 28.09
N GLY A 287 40.20 29.75 27.68
CA GLY A 287 40.80 28.68 28.50
C GLY A 287 42.20 28.20 28.13
N GLU A 288 42.88 28.71 27.09
CA GLU A 288 44.21 28.21 26.71
C GLU A 288 45.38 28.84 27.50
N PRO A 289 46.16 28.05 28.25
CA PRO A 289 47.60 28.25 28.35
C PRO A 289 48.32 27.30 27.37
N SER A 290 49.20 27.89 26.57
CA SER A 290 50.08 27.21 25.61
C SER A 290 50.88 26.07 26.24
N THR A 291 50.52 24.80 25.99
CA THR A 291 51.48 23.69 26.07
C THR A 291 51.19 22.61 25.03
N SER A 292 52.21 22.29 24.25
CA SER A 292 52.28 21.14 23.35
C SER A 292 52.48 19.84 24.13
N SER A 293 51.76 18.76 23.80
CA SER A 293 52.31 17.41 23.60
C SER A 293 51.21 16.35 23.50
N GLY A 294 51.42 15.34 22.65
CA GLY A 294 50.67 14.09 22.66
C GLY A 294 50.42 13.52 21.28
N ASN A 295 51.39 12.76 20.75
CA ASN A 295 51.20 11.90 19.58
C ASN A 295 50.18 10.80 19.91
N ASP A 296 49.05 10.76 19.20
CA ASP A 296 48.28 9.57 18.80
C ASP A 296 46.93 10.00 18.17
N ASP A 297 46.94 10.73 17.03
CA ASP A 297 45.69 11.14 16.34
C ASP A 297 45.86 11.40 14.82
N GLU A 298 46.64 10.56 14.12
CA GLU A 298 46.87 10.71 12.67
C GLU A 298 45.66 10.33 11.78
N ALA A 299 44.58 9.77 12.34
CA ALA A 299 43.38 9.39 11.57
C ALA A 299 42.31 10.50 11.48
N PHE A 300 42.50 11.64 12.16
CA PHE A 300 41.44 12.65 12.37
C PHE A 300 41.77 14.06 11.83
N THR A 301 43.02 14.33 11.45
CA THR A 301 43.44 15.64 10.92
C THR A 301 42.87 15.96 9.54
N ASP A 302 42.43 14.95 8.79
CA ASP A 302 41.88 15.12 7.45
C ASP A 302 40.44 15.69 7.48
N PHE A 303 39.70 15.38 8.55
CA PHE A 303 38.30 15.78 8.78
C PHE A 303 38.13 17.30 8.97
N GLU A 304 39.04 17.94 9.71
CA GLU A 304 39.00 19.40 9.94
C GLU A 304 39.25 20.23 8.67
N SER A 305 40.01 19.71 7.71
CA SER A 305 40.45 20.51 6.54
C SER A 305 39.31 20.79 5.56
N SER A 306 38.36 19.86 5.42
CA SER A 306 37.16 19.95 4.57
C SER A 306 36.06 20.83 5.17
N ILE A 307 35.98 20.95 6.51
CA ILE A 307 35.00 21.79 7.21
C ILE A 307 35.36 23.28 7.14
N LYS A 308 36.67 23.60 7.01
CA LYS A 308 37.23 24.96 7.06
C LYS A 308 37.06 25.81 5.79
N GLN A 309 36.43 25.29 4.73
CA GLN A 309 36.11 26.06 3.51
C GLN A 309 34.61 26.42 3.39
N GLY A 310 33.86 26.29 4.49
CA GLY A 310 32.40 26.11 4.46
C GLY A 310 31.62 27.07 3.56
N VAL A 311 30.78 26.47 2.72
CA VAL A 311 29.71 27.14 1.98
C VAL A 311 28.39 26.86 2.70
N THR A 312 27.53 27.86 2.81
CA THR A 312 26.18 27.66 3.36
C THR A 312 25.40 26.70 2.46
N THR A 313 24.88 25.63 3.05
CA THR A 313 24.03 24.66 2.36
C THR A 313 22.57 24.96 2.66
N SER A 314 21.74 25.01 1.62
CA SER A 314 20.30 25.25 1.76
C SER A 314 19.52 24.08 1.17
N ILE A 315 18.52 23.60 1.90
CA ILE A 315 17.60 22.55 1.45
C ILE A 315 16.18 23.08 1.57
N ASP A 316 15.48 23.19 0.44
CA ASP A 316 14.08 23.57 0.39
C ASP A 316 13.22 22.30 0.30
N LEU A 317 12.16 22.22 1.08
CA LEU A 317 11.23 21.10 1.08
C LEU A 317 9.87 21.56 0.57
N TYR A 318 9.31 20.78 -0.36
CA TYR A 318 8.05 21.03 -1.01
C TYR A 318 7.05 19.90 -0.73
N LEU A 319 5.78 20.26 -0.53
CA LEU A 319 4.63 19.37 -0.43
C LEU A 319 3.66 19.66 -1.58
N PRO A 320 2.84 18.67 -2.00
CA PRO A 320 1.80 18.92 -2.99
C PRO A 320 0.73 19.84 -2.39
N ASN A 321 0.15 20.72 -3.20
CA ASN A 321 -0.95 21.61 -2.83
C ASN A 321 -2.26 20.83 -2.75
N GLU A 322 -2.34 20.00 -1.71
CA GLU A 322 -3.43 19.07 -1.46
C GLU A 322 -3.79 19.18 0.04
N PRO A 323 -5.05 19.48 0.41
CA PRO A 323 -5.44 19.77 1.79
C PRO A 323 -5.02 18.68 2.80
N GLU A 324 -5.13 17.42 2.40
CA GLU A 324 -4.78 16.24 3.18
C GLU A 324 -3.28 16.14 3.50
N TYR A 325 -2.40 16.73 2.68
CA TYR A 325 -0.96 16.79 2.93
C TYR A 325 -0.53 18.08 3.63
N LEU A 326 -1.33 19.15 3.56
CA LEU A 326 -1.04 20.44 4.17
C LEU A 326 -1.70 20.65 5.54
N GLN A 327 -2.68 19.83 5.93
CA GLN A 327 -3.46 20.01 7.16
C GLN A 327 -2.59 20.24 8.39
N ASN A 328 -1.52 19.46 8.58
CA ASN A 328 -0.61 19.60 9.71
C ASN A 328 0.22 20.89 9.69
N THR A 329 0.53 21.42 8.50
CA THR A 329 1.30 22.67 8.37
C THR A 329 0.50 23.83 8.97
N GLU A 330 -0.83 23.80 8.81
CA GLU A 330 -1.73 24.86 9.26
C GLU A 330 -2.12 24.70 10.73
N THR A 331 -2.28 23.47 11.20
CA THR A 331 -2.84 23.16 12.53
C THR A 331 -1.78 22.92 13.60
N HIS A 332 -0.64 22.32 13.24
CA HIS A 332 0.38 21.85 14.19
C HIS A 332 1.75 22.49 13.99
N ASN A 333 1.88 23.42 13.04
CA ASN A 333 3.13 24.08 12.68
C ASN A 333 4.24 23.05 12.35
N LYS A 334 3.85 21.95 11.68
CA LYS A 334 4.71 20.84 11.27
C LYS A 334 4.25 20.30 9.91
N SER A 335 5.19 19.91 9.06
CA SER A 335 4.83 19.40 7.73
C SER A 335 4.38 17.94 7.73
N ILE A 336 5.07 17.05 8.45
CA ILE A 336 4.79 15.61 8.50
C ILE A 336 5.13 15.08 9.92
N ASP A 337 4.34 14.18 10.48
CA ASP A 337 4.60 13.59 11.82
C ASP A 337 5.52 12.38 11.78
N ALA A 338 5.27 11.44 10.88
CA ALA A 338 6.13 10.27 10.68
C ALA A 338 6.17 9.89 9.20
N LEU A 339 7.32 9.40 8.75
CA LEU A 339 7.59 9.04 7.36
C LEU A 339 8.34 7.71 7.31
N TYR A 340 7.76 6.72 6.63
CA TYR A 340 8.30 5.36 6.49
C TYR A 340 8.60 5.08 5.03
N ALA A 341 9.86 4.76 4.71
CA ALA A 341 10.20 4.34 3.35
C ALA A 341 9.51 3.01 3.04
N SER A 342 8.83 2.93 1.91
CA SER A 342 8.07 1.74 1.52
C SER A 342 8.94 0.48 1.42
N HIS A 343 10.20 0.61 1.00
CA HIS A 343 11.16 -0.49 0.95
C HIS A 343 11.65 -1.00 2.30
N ASP A 344 11.41 -0.27 3.40
CA ASP A 344 11.65 -0.74 4.76
C ASP A 344 10.45 -1.52 5.32
N LEU A 345 9.31 -1.47 4.62
CA LEU A 345 8.09 -2.15 5.02
C LEU A 345 8.05 -3.55 4.40
N SER A 346 7.63 -4.53 5.21
CA SER A 346 7.35 -5.87 4.72
C SER A 346 5.94 -6.26 5.14
N PHE A 347 5.16 -6.75 4.19
CA PHE A 347 3.76 -7.09 4.40
C PHE A 347 3.60 -8.61 4.30
N SER A 348 3.38 -9.28 5.44
CA SER A 348 2.97 -10.68 5.46
C SER A 348 1.46 -10.76 5.28
N GLY A 349 0.98 -11.06 4.07
CA GLY A 349 -0.46 -11.22 3.79
C GLY A 349 -0.97 -10.61 2.49
N LEU A 350 -0.14 -9.85 1.77
CA LEU A 350 -0.45 -9.41 0.41
C LEU A 350 0.09 -10.43 -0.60
N ASN A 351 -0.72 -10.82 -1.57
CA ASN A 351 -0.32 -11.79 -2.61
C ASN A 351 0.66 -11.18 -3.64
N SER A 352 0.60 -9.86 -3.82
CA SER A 352 1.48 -9.06 -4.69
C SER A 352 1.69 -7.69 -4.05
N ILE A 353 2.78 -7.02 -4.40
CA ILE A 353 2.99 -5.61 -4.06
C ILE A 353 2.82 -4.83 -5.36
N SER A 354 1.91 -3.87 -5.37
CA SER A 354 1.71 -2.95 -6.49
C SER A 354 2.77 -1.87 -6.45
N GLU A 355 3.66 -1.89 -7.43
CA GLU A 355 4.73 -0.90 -7.57
C GLU A 355 4.83 -0.38 -9.01
N ARG A 356 5.13 0.91 -9.14
CA ARG A 356 5.53 1.54 -10.40
C ARG A 356 7.02 1.84 -10.34
N GLU A 357 7.78 1.29 -11.28
CA GLU A 357 9.19 1.63 -11.45
C GLU A 357 9.32 3.10 -11.89
N GLY A 358 10.25 3.83 -11.30
CA GLY A 358 10.44 5.24 -11.60
C GLY A 358 11.60 5.85 -10.82
N VAL A 359 11.67 7.18 -10.81
CA VAL A 359 12.64 7.94 -10.03
C VAL A 359 12.04 8.35 -8.68
N GLY A 360 12.89 8.41 -7.66
CA GLY A 360 12.52 8.85 -6.32
C GLY A 360 12.22 7.70 -5.37
N ILE A 361 11.91 8.03 -4.13
CA ILE A 361 11.66 7.06 -3.05
C ILE A 361 10.21 7.14 -2.64
N SER A 362 9.52 6.01 -2.64
CA SER A 362 8.15 5.94 -2.14
C SER A 362 8.12 5.82 -0.63
N TYR A 363 7.28 6.64 0.01
CA TYR A 363 7.06 6.75 1.44
C TYR A 363 5.58 6.59 1.79
N VAL A 364 5.32 6.13 3.00
CA VAL A 364 4.04 6.25 3.69
C VAL A 364 4.19 7.26 4.81
N THR A 365 3.33 8.27 4.84
CA THR A 365 3.29 9.29 5.89
C THR A 365 2.08 9.11 6.82
N LEU A 366 2.27 9.43 8.11
CA LEU A 366 1.26 9.43 9.16
C LEU A 366 1.02 10.85 9.68
N PHE A 367 -0.21 11.16 10.11
CA PHE A 367 -0.61 12.46 10.69
C PHE A 367 -1.19 12.28 12.13
N ASP A 368 -0.96 13.22 13.06
CA ASP A 368 -1.24 13.15 14.52
C ASP A 368 -2.74 13.13 14.86
N GLU A 369 -3.61 13.79 14.07
CA GLU A 369 -5.05 13.91 14.37
C GLU A 369 -5.88 12.67 14.02
N ARG A 370 -5.24 11.57 13.66
CA ARG A 370 -5.95 10.32 13.34
C ARG A 370 -6.53 9.77 14.63
N LEU A 371 -7.85 9.52 14.64
CA LEU A 371 -8.39 8.54 15.57
C LEU A 371 -7.55 7.27 15.36
N ASP A 372 -6.90 6.76 16.42
CA ASP A 372 -6.34 5.40 16.42
C ASP A 372 -7.55 4.45 16.32
N THR A 373 -8.05 4.30 15.11
CA THR A 373 -9.24 3.53 14.78
C THR A 373 -8.91 2.07 14.61
N SER A 374 -7.82 1.58 15.23
CA SER A 374 -7.53 0.16 15.18
C SER A 374 -8.80 -0.58 15.55
N VAL A 375 -9.31 -1.45 14.68
CA VAL A 375 -10.67 -1.99 14.88
C VAL A 375 -10.76 -2.74 16.21
N LYS A 376 -9.63 -3.23 16.72
CA LYS A 376 -9.47 -3.67 18.11
C LYS A 376 -9.65 -2.55 19.15
N GLY A 377 -8.97 -1.41 19.02
CA GLY A 377 -9.16 -0.21 19.84
C GLY A 377 -10.60 0.32 19.80
N LEU A 378 -11.29 0.17 18.66
CA LEU A 378 -12.72 0.47 18.54
C LEU A 378 -13.61 -0.46 19.40
N ILE A 379 -13.20 -1.71 19.60
CA ILE A 379 -13.97 -2.72 20.34
C ILE A 379 -13.64 -2.71 21.84
N THR A 380 -12.41 -2.34 22.22
CA THR A 380 -11.93 -2.44 23.62
C THR A 380 -12.04 -1.14 24.43
N SER A 381 -12.33 -0.01 23.81
CA SER A 381 -12.28 1.32 24.47
C SER A 381 -13.69 1.85 24.82
N ASP A 382 -13.85 2.46 26.00
CA ASP A 382 -15.08 3.16 26.43
C ASP A 382 -15.27 4.45 25.61
N ASN A 383 -15.98 4.38 24.48
CA ASN A 383 -15.98 5.45 23.49
C ASN A 383 -17.38 5.93 23.09
N LYS A 384 -17.82 7.05 23.67
CA LYS A 384 -19.04 7.78 23.27
C LYS A 384 -19.08 8.17 21.77
N LYS A 385 -17.94 8.31 21.10
CA LYS A 385 -17.85 8.66 19.66
C LYS A 385 -18.19 7.50 18.72
N LEU A 386 -17.88 6.26 19.09
CA LEU A 386 -18.07 5.09 18.22
C LEU A 386 -19.53 4.67 18.06
N ASN A 387 -20.31 4.93 19.10
CA ASN A 387 -21.75 4.77 19.10
C ASN A 387 -22.46 6.11 18.93
N SER A 388 -21.76 7.09 18.34
CA SER A 388 -22.38 8.37 18.02
C SER A 388 -23.49 8.13 17.01
N GLU A 389 -24.66 8.66 17.33
CA GLU A 389 -25.78 8.70 16.39
C GLU A 389 -25.48 9.61 15.20
N ASN A 390 -24.47 10.49 15.30
CA ASN A 390 -24.02 11.31 14.18
C ASN A 390 -23.14 10.47 13.23
N PRO A 391 -23.53 10.26 11.96
CA PRO A 391 -22.73 9.50 10.99
C PRO A 391 -21.35 10.12 10.72
N LEU A 392 -21.18 11.44 10.90
CA LEU A 392 -19.90 12.13 10.69
C LEU A 392 -18.78 11.60 11.59
N ASP A 393 -19.12 11.17 12.82
CA ASP A 393 -18.15 10.62 13.76
C ASP A 393 -17.73 9.18 13.41
N ARG A 394 -18.36 8.58 12.40
CA ARG A 394 -18.19 7.18 11.97
C ARG A 394 -17.61 7.03 10.55
N ILE A 395 -17.22 8.14 9.94
CA ILE A 395 -16.54 8.20 8.64
C ILE A 395 -15.06 8.46 8.90
N HIS A 396 -14.20 7.57 8.45
CA HIS A 396 -12.77 7.57 8.74
C HIS A 396 -11.94 7.62 7.47
N LEU A 397 -10.99 8.54 7.42
CA LEU A 397 -9.98 8.61 6.37
C LEU A 397 -8.82 7.65 6.69
N THR A 398 -8.20 7.06 5.67
CA THR A 398 -7.07 6.11 5.80
C THR A 398 -5.95 6.65 6.68
N GLY A 399 -5.72 7.97 6.60
CA GLY A 399 -4.70 8.70 7.34
C GLY A 399 -3.25 8.26 7.07
N ASN A 400 -3.05 7.18 6.30
CA ASN A 400 -1.79 6.71 5.75
C ASN A 400 -1.74 7.23 4.32
N LEU A 401 -0.90 8.23 4.03
CA LEU A 401 -0.83 8.80 2.69
C LEU A 401 0.47 8.42 2.00
N LEU A 402 0.41 8.18 0.69
CA LEU A 402 1.59 7.89 -0.12
C LEU A 402 2.26 9.18 -0.57
N LEU A 403 3.59 9.18 -0.56
CA LEU A 403 4.41 10.25 -1.12
C LEU A 403 5.59 9.65 -1.88
N THR A 404 6.01 10.32 -2.94
CA THR A 404 7.28 10.01 -3.62
C THR A 404 8.21 11.19 -3.47
N SER A 405 9.40 10.95 -2.91
CA SER A 405 10.42 11.98 -2.70
C SER A 405 11.46 12.01 -3.80
N LEU A 406 11.79 13.22 -4.26
CA LEU A 406 12.87 13.51 -5.20
C LEU A 406 13.77 14.60 -4.62
N VAL A 407 15.08 14.35 -4.58
CA VAL A 407 16.08 15.32 -4.14
C VAL A 407 16.85 15.85 -5.34
N ILE A 408 16.63 17.11 -5.69
CA ILE A 408 17.15 17.73 -6.90
C ILE A 408 18.22 18.77 -6.51
N PRO A 409 19.49 18.59 -6.90
CA PRO A 409 20.49 19.66 -6.78
C PRO A 409 20.20 20.76 -7.79
N HIS A 410 20.28 22.02 -7.36
CA HIS A 410 19.99 23.17 -8.21
C HIS A 410 21.02 23.30 -9.35
N GLY A 411 20.54 23.49 -10.59
CA GLY A 411 21.40 23.66 -11.77
C GLY A 411 20.82 22.98 -13.01
N THR A 412 21.19 23.48 -14.19
CA THR A 412 20.73 22.95 -15.49
C THR A 412 21.87 22.37 -16.33
N THR A 413 23.12 22.65 -15.95
CA THR A 413 24.32 22.09 -16.58
C THR A 413 25.11 21.23 -15.60
N LEU A 414 25.95 20.32 -16.11
CA LEU A 414 26.77 19.44 -15.25
C LEU A 414 27.59 20.27 -14.24
N LYS A 415 28.18 21.37 -14.69
CA LYS A 415 28.99 22.23 -13.82
C LYS A 415 28.16 22.88 -12.72
N GLU A 416 27.01 23.46 -13.06
CA GLU A 416 26.11 24.08 -12.09
C GLU A 416 25.67 23.09 -11.02
N VAL A 417 25.26 21.88 -11.43
CA VAL A 417 24.85 20.82 -10.51
C VAL A 417 25.99 20.42 -9.57
N LEU A 418 27.21 20.21 -10.10
CA LEU A 418 28.36 19.77 -9.30
C LEU A 418 28.85 20.87 -8.33
N ASP A 419 28.74 22.14 -8.71
CA ASP A 419 29.12 23.29 -7.88
C ASP A 419 28.02 23.71 -6.88
N SER A 420 26.82 23.13 -6.97
CA SER A 420 25.67 23.52 -6.16
C SER A 420 25.76 23.09 -4.70
N ASN A 421 25.27 23.97 -3.82
CA ASN A 421 25.02 23.74 -2.40
C ASN A 421 23.54 24.02 -2.04
N ARG A 422 22.68 24.07 -3.05
CA ARG A 422 21.23 24.25 -2.91
C ARG A 422 20.52 23.02 -3.46
N TYR A 423 19.57 22.50 -2.68
CA TYR A 423 18.84 21.28 -2.99
C TYR A 423 17.35 21.49 -2.74
N ASP A 424 16.52 20.93 -3.62
CA ASP A 424 15.08 20.92 -3.47
C ASP A 424 14.63 19.48 -3.23
N ILE A 425 13.88 19.26 -2.15
CA ILE A 425 13.21 17.99 -1.85
C ILE A 425 11.74 18.18 -2.22
N ASN A 426 11.34 17.55 -3.32
CA ASN A 426 9.94 17.59 -3.78
C ASN A 426 9.25 16.29 -3.36
N LEU A 427 8.11 16.42 -2.67
CA LEU A 427 7.26 15.31 -2.31
C LEU A 427 6.00 15.36 -3.19
N TYR A 428 5.71 14.26 -3.86
CA TYR A 428 4.58 14.15 -4.79
C TYR A 428 3.58 13.11 -4.29
N ASN A 429 2.28 13.36 -4.51
CA ASN A 429 1.27 12.31 -4.42
C ASN A 429 1.33 11.45 -5.72
N PRO A 430 1.76 10.18 -5.66
CA PRO A 430 1.95 9.36 -6.86
C PRO A 430 0.65 8.93 -7.54
N HIS A 431 -0.51 9.12 -6.90
CA HIS A 431 -1.83 8.89 -7.51
C HIS A 431 -2.23 10.02 -8.48
N HIS A 432 -1.83 11.26 -8.21
CA HIS A 432 -2.12 12.40 -9.10
C HIS A 432 -0.95 12.75 -10.02
N THR A 433 0.29 12.51 -9.56
CA THR A 433 1.49 12.75 -10.36
C THR A 433 2.08 11.43 -10.82
N GLU A 434 1.85 11.06 -12.07
CA GLU A 434 2.42 9.84 -12.66
C GLU A 434 3.91 10.02 -13.03
N SER A 435 4.25 11.20 -13.56
CA SER A 435 5.60 11.53 -14.02
C SER A 435 5.97 12.97 -13.71
N VAL A 436 7.27 13.25 -13.68
CA VAL A 436 7.85 14.58 -13.47
C VAL A 436 8.78 14.93 -14.61
N ASP A 437 8.86 16.23 -14.94
CA ASP A 437 9.87 16.73 -15.87
C ASP A 437 11.19 16.95 -15.12
N ILE A 438 12.24 16.28 -15.59
CA ILE A 438 13.61 16.51 -15.14
C ILE A 438 14.45 16.93 -16.34
N LEU A 439 14.82 18.22 -16.37
CA LEU A 439 15.64 18.83 -17.43
C LEU A 439 15.02 18.69 -18.83
N GLY A 440 13.71 18.92 -18.96
CA GLY A 440 12.97 18.90 -20.23
C GLY A 440 12.63 17.48 -20.73
N LYS A 441 12.64 16.50 -19.84
CA LYS A 441 12.35 15.09 -20.14
C LYS A 441 11.41 14.51 -19.07
N PRO A 442 10.33 13.82 -19.44
CA PRO A 442 9.45 13.18 -18.48
C PRO A 442 10.07 11.89 -17.93
N TYR A 443 9.92 11.68 -16.62
CA TYR A 443 10.32 10.47 -15.91
C TYR A 443 9.19 10.03 -14.98
N TYR A 444 8.82 8.74 -15.03
CA TYR A 444 7.86 8.17 -14.10
C TYR A 444 8.32 8.32 -12.65
N LEU A 445 7.41 8.64 -11.76
CA LEU A 445 7.65 8.61 -10.33
C LEU A 445 7.55 7.18 -9.80
N ALA A 446 8.54 6.78 -9.00
CA ALA A 446 8.49 5.52 -8.27
C ALA A 446 7.31 5.55 -7.29
N ALA A 447 6.58 4.46 -7.15
CA ALA A 447 5.46 4.38 -6.20
C ALA A 447 5.26 2.94 -5.72
N ASN A 448 4.88 2.77 -4.46
CA ASN A 448 4.37 1.52 -3.93
C ASN A 448 2.93 1.74 -3.46
N PHE A 449 1.96 1.41 -4.32
CA PHE A 449 0.54 1.63 -4.08
C PHE A 449 -0.05 0.70 -3.03
N SER A 450 0.62 -0.42 -2.74
CA SER A 450 0.24 -1.33 -1.66
C SER A 450 0.67 -0.83 -0.28
N ALA A 451 1.65 0.08 -0.17
CA ALA A 451 2.29 0.41 1.10
C ALA A 451 1.37 1.13 2.09
N SER A 452 0.56 2.09 1.63
CA SER A 452 -0.39 2.79 2.51
C SER A 452 -1.46 1.82 3.04
N TYR A 453 -2.06 1.02 2.16
CA TYR A 453 -3.06 0.04 2.58
C TYR A 453 -2.46 -1.03 3.51
N GLY A 454 -1.26 -1.51 3.21
CA GLY A 454 -0.53 -2.45 4.05
C GLY A 454 -0.23 -1.88 5.45
N MET A 455 0.15 -0.60 5.55
CA MET A 455 0.34 0.08 6.83
C MET A 455 -0.99 0.21 7.59
N TRP A 456 -2.05 0.62 6.91
CA TRP A 456 -3.39 0.69 7.49
C TRP A 456 -3.83 -0.66 8.05
N LEU A 457 -3.63 -1.77 7.33
CA LEU A 457 -3.92 -3.12 7.82
C LEU A 457 -3.12 -3.48 9.08
N ALA A 458 -1.82 -3.17 9.10
CA ALA A 458 -0.92 -3.45 10.22
C ALA A 458 -1.30 -2.68 11.49
N GLU A 459 -1.67 -1.41 11.36
CA GLU A 459 -2.20 -0.58 12.45
C GLU A 459 -3.54 -1.14 12.97
N ASN A 460 -4.43 -1.56 12.06
CA ASN A 460 -5.80 -1.94 12.41
C ASN A 460 -5.99 -3.38 12.92
N ARG A 461 -5.03 -4.29 12.67
CA ARG A 461 -5.01 -5.70 13.15
C ARG A 461 -6.33 -6.45 12.96
N LEU A 462 -6.83 -6.46 11.72
CA LEU A 462 -8.20 -6.89 11.37
C LEU A 462 -8.46 -8.40 11.44
N ASP A 463 -7.42 -9.25 11.45
CA ASP A 463 -7.53 -10.70 11.25
C ASP A 463 -8.34 -11.43 12.33
N ASN A 464 -8.34 -10.92 13.56
CA ASN A 464 -9.03 -11.58 14.68
C ASN A 464 -10.35 -10.89 15.07
N VAL A 465 -10.66 -9.74 14.47
CA VAL A 465 -11.75 -8.85 14.87
C VAL A 465 -13.13 -9.45 14.60
N GLY A 466 -13.32 -10.09 13.44
CA GLY A 466 -14.62 -10.64 13.02
C GLY A 466 -15.18 -11.67 14.01
N TYR A 467 -14.30 -12.50 14.59
CA TYR A 467 -14.66 -13.49 15.60
C TYR A 467 -14.79 -12.90 17.02
N PHE A 468 -13.95 -11.92 17.40
CA PHE A 468 -13.98 -11.32 18.74
C PHE A 468 -15.29 -10.58 19.04
N ASN A 469 -15.89 -9.91 18.05
CA ASN A 469 -17.18 -9.22 18.21
C ASN A 469 -18.37 -10.16 18.46
N LEU A 470 -18.26 -11.42 18.04
CA LEU A 470 -19.28 -12.44 18.29
C LEU A 470 -19.16 -13.06 19.69
N LEU A 471 -17.98 -13.00 20.32
CA LEU A 471 -17.65 -13.72 21.56
C LEU A 471 -17.43 -12.83 22.80
N SER A 472 -17.26 -11.50 22.62
CA SER A 472 -17.04 -10.55 23.72
C SER A 472 -18.20 -10.50 24.72
N LYS A 473 -17.89 -10.56 26.02
CA LYS A 473 -18.83 -10.39 27.15
C LYS A 473 -19.20 -8.91 27.42
N GLN A 474 -18.39 -7.96 26.94
CA GLN A 474 -18.58 -6.52 27.10
C GLN A 474 -19.10 -5.99 25.75
N GLN A 475 -20.41 -6.03 25.56
CA GLN A 475 -21.08 -5.62 24.33
C GLN A 475 -21.26 -4.10 24.31
N SER A 476 -20.20 -3.34 24.03
CA SER A 476 -20.40 -2.03 23.43
C SER A 476 -20.73 -2.27 21.96
N LEU A 477 -22.00 -2.08 21.57
CA LEU A 477 -22.47 -2.27 20.20
C LEU A 477 -21.91 -1.17 19.29
N VAL A 478 -20.74 -1.41 18.69
CA VAL A 478 -20.14 -0.52 17.69
C VAL A 478 -21.09 -0.38 16.50
N LEU A 479 -21.59 0.83 16.22
CA LEU A 479 -22.39 1.11 15.01
C LEU A 479 -21.55 0.93 13.74
N PRO A 480 -22.16 0.79 12.54
CA PRO A 480 -21.42 0.69 11.29
C PRO A 480 -20.41 1.83 11.11
N GLN A 481 -19.24 1.54 10.54
CA GLN A 481 -18.14 2.48 10.31
C GLN A 481 -17.74 2.41 8.82
N LEU A 482 -17.36 3.55 8.26
CA LEU A 482 -16.92 3.67 6.86
C LEU A 482 -15.46 4.07 6.86
N PHE A 483 -14.62 3.26 6.20
CA PHE A 483 -13.21 3.53 6.02
C PHE A 483 -12.92 3.88 4.55
N MET A 484 -12.47 5.10 4.31
CA MET A 484 -12.00 5.57 3.02
C MET A 484 -10.51 5.24 2.91
N LEU A 485 -10.14 4.32 2.03
CA LEU A 485 -8.77 3.79 1.97
C LEU A 485 -7.77 4.73 1.26
N GLU A 486 -8.28 5.75 0.59
CA GLU A 486 -7.55 6.86 -0.03
C GLU A 486 -8.28 8.17 0.35
N PRO A 487 -7.61 9.33 0.28
CA PRO A 487 -8.31 10.62 0.24
C PRO A 487 -9.39 10.64 -0.84
N TYR A 488 -10.44 11.41 -0.60
CA TYR A 488 -11.52 11.53 -1.57
C TYR A 488 -11.03 12.22 -2.85
N ASP A 489 -10.99 11.50 -3.95
CA ASP A 489 -10.70 12.05 -5.27
C ASP A 489 -12.01 12.24 -6.06
N PRO A 490 -12.40 13.47 -6.45
CA PRO A 490 -13.65 13.71 -7.19
C PRO A 490 -13.68 13.04 -8.58
N ASN A 491 -12.53 12.65 -9.12
CA ASN A 491 -12.40 12.06 -10.46
C ASN A 491 -12.36 10.53 -10.46
N LYS A 492 -12.30 9.88 -9.29
CA LYS A 492 -12.33 8.42 -9.15
C LYS A 492 -13.69 7.92 -8.67
N ARG A 493 -14.26 6.94 -9.35
CA ARG A 493 -15.48 6.25 -8.93
C ARG A 493 -15.28 5.50 -7.62
N ILE A 494 -16.35 5.23 -6.89
CA ILE A 494 -16.26 4.60 -5.58
C ILE A 494 -16.67 3.14 -5.66
N ILE A 495 -15.81 2.26 -5.14
CA ILE A 495 -16.14 0.86 -4.87
C ILE A 495 -16.52 0.74 -3.39
N ILE A 496 -17.76 0.35 -3.10
CA ILE A 496 -18.29 0.16 -1.75
C ILE A 496 -18.29 -1.33 -1.42
N MET A 497 -17.60 -1.73 -0.36
CA MET A 497 -17.44 -3.15 0.01
C MET A 497 -18.14 -3.49 1.33
N LEU A 498 -19.00 -4.52 1.31
CA LEU A 498 -19.80 -5.00 2.44
C LEU A 498 -19.46 -6.47 2.79
N HIS A 499 -18.73 -6.68 3.89
CA HIS A 499 -18.28 -8.01 4.32
C HIS A 499 -19.43 -8.93 4.80
N GLY A 500 -19.18 -10.24 4.90
CA GLY A 500 -20.16 -11.23 5.38
C GLY A 500 -20.27 -11.39 6.91
N LEU A 501 -21.04 -12.39 7.34
CA LEU A 501 -21.19 -12.80 8.75
C LEU A 501 -19.84 -13.26 9.35
N ALA A 502 -19.57 -12.93 10.62
CA ALA A 502 -18.35 -13.31 11.34
C ALA A 502 -17.03 -12.85 10.67
N SER A 503 -17.13 -11.91 9.73
CA SER A 503 -16.00 -11.39 8.96
C SER A 503 -15.68 -9.94 9.38
N SER A 504 -14.66 -9.38 8.77
CA SER A 504 -14.22 -7.99 8.92
C SER A 504 -13.80 -7.45 7.55
N PRO A 505 -13.47 -6.15 7.43
CA PRO A 505 -12.90 -5.59 6.20
C PRO A 505 -11.63 -6.32 5.71
N ALA A 506 -10.98 -7.14 6.54
CA ALA A 506 -9.86 -8.01 6.13
C ALA A 506 -10.23 -8.97 4.98
N THR A 507 -11.50 -9.32 4.81
CA THR A 507 -11.92 -10.20 3.70
C THR A 507 -11.69 -9.60 2.32
N TRP A 508 -11.42 -8.30 2.25
CA TRP A 508 -11.22 -7.58 1.00
C TRP A 508 -9.75 -7.36 0.67
N ILE A 509 -8.81 -7.83 1.51
CA ILE A 509 -7.37 -7.57 1.34
C ILE A 509 -6.89 -7.95 -0.07
N SER A 510 -7.21 -9.15 -0.53
CA SER A 510 -6.81 -9.64 -1.86
C SER A 510 -7.38 -8.78 -2.99
N ILE A 511 -8.67 -8.43 -2.91
CA ILE A 511 -9.38 -7.65 -3.93
C ILE A 511 -8.89 -6.21 -3.96
N THR A 512 -8.80 -5.54 -2.81
CA THR A 512 -8.32 -4.16 -2.70
C THR A 512 -6.89 -4.05 -3.21
N ASN A 513 -6.03 -5.01 -2.89
CA ASN A 513 -4.66 -5.02 -3.39
C ASN A 513 -4.57 -5.30 -4.90
N ASP A 514 -5.43 -6.14 -5.46
CA ASP A 514 -5.49 -6.37 -6.92
C ASP A 514 -5.98 -5.12 -7.66
N ILE A 515 -6.98 -4.41 -7.12
CA ILE A 515 -7.43 -3.10 -7.64
C ILE A 515 -6.28 -2.10 -7.65
N ALA A 516 -5.50 -2.01 -6.58
CA ALA A 516 -4.33 -1.14 -6.52
C ALA A 516 -3.19 -1.59 -7.46
N SER A 517 -3.14 -2.87 -7.82
CA SER A 517 -2.14 -3.47 -8.73
C SER A 517 -2.47 -3.29 -10.20
N ASP A 518 -3.73 -3.03 -10.55
CA ASP A 518 -4.18 -2.77 -11.92
C ASP A 518 -4.19 -1.26 -12.17
N ASP A 519 -3.35 -0.78 -13.11
CA ASP A 519 -3.20 0.66 -13.38
C ASP A 519 -4.52 1.33 -13.75
N GLU A 520 -5.33 0.69 -14.60
CA GLU A 520 -6.59 1.27 -15.06
C GLU A 520 -7.62 1.31 -13.92
N LEU A 521 -7.67 0.29 -13.07
CA LEU A 521 -8.57 0.30 -11.93
C LEU A 521 -8.12 1.30 -10.85
N ARG A 522 -6.85 1.30 -10.47
CA ARG A 522 -6.28 2.21 -9.47
C ARG A 522 -6.49 3.68 -9.84
N ASP A 523 -6.36 4.01 -11.12
CA ASP A 523 -6.45 5.40 -11.58
C ASP A 523 -7.91 5.88 -11.72
N ASN A 524 -8.89 4.97 -11.76
CA ASN A 524 -10.31 5.31 -11.95
C ASN A 524 -11.22 4.95 -10.76
N TYR A 525 -10.74 4.17 -9.79
CA TYR A 525 -11.50 3.78 -8.60
C TYR A 525 -10.78 4.11 -7.30
N GLN A 526 -11.57 4.46 -6.29
CA GLN A 526 -11.18 4.52 -4.89
C GLN A 526 -12.09 3.58 -4.08
N VAL A 527 -11.57 3.03 -2.98
CA VAL A 527 -12.26 1.96 -2.22
C VAL A 527 -12.76 2.47 -0.87
N TRP A 528 -14.05 2.23 -0.61
CA TRP A 528 -14.70 2.41 0.69
C TRP A 528 -15.05 1.04 1.29
N GLN A 529 -14.51 0.76 2.47
CA GLN A 529 -14.83 -0.47 3.20
C GLN A 529 -15.75 -0.16 4.38
N ILE A 530 -16.87 -0.88 4.46
CA ILE A 530 -17.81 -0.75 5.57
C ILE A 530 -17.56 -1.86 6.57
N PHE A 531 -17.28 -1.48 7.81
CA PHE A 531 -17.33 -2.38 8.95
C PHE A 531 -18.67 -2.27 9.64
N TYR A 532 -19.33 -3.40 9.90
CA TYR A 532 -20.57 -3.39 10.64
C TYR A 532 -20.73 -4.63 11.54
N PRO A 533 -21.40 -4.47 12.69
CA PRO A 533 -21.62 -5.58 13.62
C PRO A 533 -22.62 -6.59 13.05
N THR A 534 -22.14 -7.80 12.80
CA THR A 534 -22.95 -8.86 12.18
C THR A 534 -23.99 -9.49 13.13
N ASN A 535 -23.97 -9.12 14.41
CA ASN A 535 -24.93 -9.52 15.43
C ASN A 535 -26.09 -8.53 15.61
N ILE A 536 -26.09 -7.38 14.93
CA ILE A 536 -27.23 -6.46 14.85
C ILE A 536 -28.21 -6.95 13.76
N PRO A 537 -29.54 -6.73 13.92
CA PRO A 537 -30.50 -7.03 12.87
C PRO A 537 -30.12 -6.45 11.50
N ILE A 538 -30.33 -7.23 10.42
CA ILE A 538 -29.90 -6.88 9.06
C ILE A 538 -30.57 -5.59 8.57
N LEU A 539 -31.86 -5.38 8.85
CA LEU A 539 -32.56 -4.14 8.49
C LEU A 539 -31.98 -2.90 9.19
N GLU A 540 -31.54 -3.03 10.44
CA GLU A 540 -30.89 -1.93 11.16
C GLU A 540 -29.52 -1.63 10.55
N ASN A 541 -28.71 -2.67 10.31
CA ASN A 541 -27.42 -2.52 9.64
C ASN A 541 -27.59 -1.82 8.28
N ARG A 542 -28.54 -2.28 7.45
CA ARG A 542 -28.83 -1.66 6.16
C ARG A 542 -29.16 -0.17 6.30
N TYR A 543 -30.09 0.18 7.19
CA TYR A 543 -30.50 1.58 7.41
C TYR A 543 -29.31 2.47 7.82
N ARG A 544 -28.49 2.00 8.78
CA ARG A 544 -27.34 2.75 9.29
C ARG A 544 -26.18 2.83 8.31
N ILE A 545 -26.00 1.81 7.47
CA ILE A 545 -25.01 1.80 6.39
C ILE A 545 -25.43 2.78 5.29
N GLN A 546 -26.72 2.81 4.94
CA GLN A 546 -27.25 3.78 3.96
C GLN A 546 -27.03 5.22 4.43
N GLU A 547 -27.43 5.53 5.67
CA GLU A 547 -27.20 6.85 6.28
C GLU A 547 -25.73 7.27 6.25
N LEU A 548 -24.83 6.31 6.49
CA LEU A 548 -23.39 6.54 6.51
C LEU A 548 -22.82 6.83 5.12
N ILE A 549 -23.20 6.05 4.12
CA ILE A 549 -22.78 6.23 2.72
C ILE A 549 -23.32 7.55 2.17
N GLU A 550 -24.61 7.85 2.36
CA GLU A 550 -25.23 9.09 1.90
C GLU A 550 -24.60 10.32 2.57
N SER A 551 -24.26 10.22 3.85
CA SER A 551 -23.54 11.28 4.56
C SER A 551 -22.14 11.48 4.00
N ALA A 552 -21.40 10.40 3.73
CA ALA A 552 -20.07 10.48 3.13
C ALA A 552 -20.08 11.15 1.75
N TYR A 553 -21.04 10.80 0.88
CA TYR A 553 -21.22 11.53 -0.38
C TYR A 553 -21.57 12.99 -0.16
N LYS A 554 -22.50 13.30 0.75
CA LYS A 554 -22.94 14.68 0.98
C LYS A 554 -21.84 15.61 1.50
N ILE A 555 -20.91 15.11 2.31
CA ILE A 555 -19.79 15.91 2.85
C ILE A 555 -18.77 16.19 1.74
N ASN A 556 -18.45 15.17 0.94
CA ASN A 556 -17.39 15.24 -0.06
C ASN A 556 -17.87 15.86 -1.40
N ASP A 557 -19.16 15.73 -1.71
CA ASP A 557 -19.80 16.27 -2.91
C ASP A 557 -21.23 16.77 -2.62
N PRO A 558 -21.36 17.94 -1.94
CA PRO A 558 -22.67 18.49 -1.57
C PRO A 558 -23.61 18.77 -2.75
N ASN A 559 -23.06 18.93 -3.97
CA ASN A 559 -23.78 19.29 -5.17
C ASN A 559 -23.98 18.10 -6.14
N SER A 560 -23.43 16.92 -5.82
CA SER A 560 -23.51 15.70 -6.64
C SER A 560 -22.96 15.86 -8.08
N GLN A 561 -21.85 16.59 -8.21
CA GLN A 561 -21.23 16.90 -9.51
C GLN A 561 -20.00 16.05 -9.82
N HIS A 562 -19.40 15.42 -8.81
CA HIS A 562 -18.20 14.61 -8.98
C HIS A 562 -18.51 13.28 -9.65
N ILE A 563 -17.57 12.77 -10.45
CA ILE A 563 -17.65 11.42 -10.99
C ILE A 563 -17.67 10.41 -9.83
N ALA A 564 -16.96 10.71 -8.75
CA ALA A 564 -16.95 9.89 -7.54
C ALA A 564 -18.34 9.64 -6.92
N SER A 565 -19.29 10.58 -7.05
CA SER A 565 -20.65 10.43 -6.53
C SER A 565 -21.63 9.78 -7.52
N GLN A 566 -21.13 9.35 -8.68
CA GLN A 566 -21.88 8.82 -9.80
C GLN A 566 -21.30 7.48 -10.28
N ASN A 567 -22.18 6.52 -10.58
CA ASN A 567 -21.81 5.19 -11.10
C ASN A 567 -20.80 4.47 -10.18
N SER A 568 -21.13 4.38 -8.91
CA SER A 568 -20.37 3.65 -7.92
C SER A 568 -20.71 2.16 -8.00
N VAL A 569 -19.72 1.32 -7.68
CA VAL A 569 -19.88 -0.14 -7.69
C VAL A 569 -20.06 -0.64 -6.25
N LEU A 570 -21.14 -1.35 -5.97
CA LEU A 570 -21.35 -2.01 -4.68
C LEU A 570 -20.96 -3.48 -4.75
N ILE A 571 -20.09 -3.94 -3.85
CA ILE A 571 -19.66 -5.33 -3.75
C ILE A 571 -20.07 -5.87 -2.39
N GLY A 572 -20.89 -6.93 -2.39
CA GLY A 572 -21.33 -7.59 -1.16
C GLY A 572 -20.93 -9.06 -1.15
N HIS A 573 -20.40 -9.53 -0.02
CA HIS A 573 -20.15 -10.95 0.22
C HIS A 573 -21.12 -11.51 1.26
N SER A 574 -21.72 -12.68 0.98
CA SER A 574 -22.57 -13.39 1.94
C SER A 574 -23.67 -12.49 2.52
N MET A 575 -23.75 -12.32 3.84
CA MET A 575 -24.70 -11.40 4.48
C MET A 575 -24.59 -9.94 3.97
N GLY A 576 -23.39 -9.48 3.61
CA GLY A 576 -23.17 -8.16 3.03
C GLY A 576 -23.81 -8.01 1.65
N ALA A 577 -23.94 -9.10 0.88
CA ALA A 577 -24.70 -9.10 -0.37
C ALA A 577 -26.20 -8.92 -0.13
N VAL A 578 -26.77 -9.53 0.92
CA VAL A 578 -28.18 -9.36 1.28
C VAL A 578 -28.48 -7.91 1.68
N ILE A 579 -27.58 -7.29 2.45
CA ILE A 579 -27.66 -5.85 2.75
C ILE A 579 -27.51 -5.04 1.46
N GLY A 580 -26.53 -5.37 0.63
CA GLY A 580 -26.26 -4.73 -0.66
C GLY A 580 -27.49 -4.72 -1.57
N ARG A 581 -28.18 -5.85 -1.74
CA ARG A 581 -29.43 -5.94 -2.52
C ARG A 581 -30.46 -4.95 -2.02
N MET A 582 -30.67 -4.86 -0.71
CA MET A 582 -31.60 -3.87 -0.12
C MET A 582 -31.16 -2.42 -0.33
N LEU A 583 -29.86 -2.13 -0.42
CA LEU A 583 -29.34 -0.80 -0.70
C LEU A 583 -29.51 -0.37 -2.16
N VAL A 584 -29.77 -1.31 -3.07
CA VAL A 584 -30.00 -1.04 -4.51
C VAL A 584 -31.43 -1.38 -4.96
N SER A 585 -32.37 -1.42 -4.02
CA SER A 585 -33.78 -1.75 -4.29
C SER A 585 -34.72 -0.64 -3.85
N ASN A 586 -35.81 -0.44 -4.60
CA ASN A 586 -36.89 0.49 -4.27
C ASN A 586 -38.17 -0.29 -3.93
N GLU A 587 -38.27 -0.79 -2.70
CA GLU A 587 -39.45 -1.53 -2.25
C GLU A 587 -39.95 -1.03 -0.91
N ASN A 588 -41.28 -1.00 -0.74
CA ASN A 588 -41.89 -0.76 0.55
C ASN A 588 -42.28 -2.10 1.19
N LEU A 589 -41.49 -2.55 2.16
CA LEU A 589 -41.70 -3.83 2.82
C LEU A 589 -42.87 -3.82 3.82
N GLN A 590 -43.55 -2.69 4.02
CA GLN A 590 -44.64 -2.57 5.00
C GLN A 590 -45.80 -3.51 4.69
N ASP A 591 -46.25 -3.61 3.43
CA ASP A 591 -47.38 -4.46 3.07
C ASP A 591 -47.06 -5.95 3.26
N ASN A 592 -45.87 -6.37 2.82
CA ASN A 592 -45.35 -7.72 3.04
C ASN A 592 -45.23 -8.03 4.53
N PHE A 593 -44.78 -7.05 5.31
CA PHE A 593 -44.69 -7.15 6.76
C PHE A 593 -46.07 -7.30 7.42
N HIS A 594 -47.07 -6.49 7.02
CA HIS A 594 -48.43 -6.57 7.55
C HIS A 594 -49.06 -7.94 7.26
N ARG A 595 -48.84 -8.49 6.06
CA ARG A 595 -49.30 -9.84 5.70
C ARG A 595 -48.66 -10.92 6.59
N LEU A 596 -47.33 -10.90 6.74
CA LEU A 596 -46.60 -11.84 7.61
C LEU A 596 -47.04 -11.75 9.08
N SER A 597 -47.33 -10.54 9.57
CA SER A 597 -47.81 -10.29 10.93
C SER A 597 -49.19 -10.89 11.19
N GLN A 598 -50.09 -10.82 10.21
CA GLN A 598 -51.46 -11.37 10.30
C GLN A 598 -51.48 -12.91 10.24
N GLU A 599 -50.58 -13.52 9.47
CA GLU A 599 -50.50 -14.98 9.34
C GLU A 599 -49.96 -15.69 10.61
N GLN A 600 -49.17 -15.01 11.45
CA GLN A 600 -48.46 -15.61 12.59
C GLN A 600 -48.90 -15.13 13.98
N SER A 601 -49.72 -14.08 14.11
CA SER A 601 -50.07 -13.46 15.41
C SER A 601 -51.52 -13.70 15.84
N THR A 602 -51.75 -13.78 17.16
CA THR A 602 -53.09 -13.63 17.75
C THR A 602 -53.55 -12.17 17.65
N LEU A 603 -54.84 -11.93 17.37
CA LEU A 603 -55.50 -10.62 17.13
C LEU A 603 -55.21 -9.48 18.14
N ARG A 604 -54.63 -9.80 19.31
CA ARG A 604 -54.38 -8.85 20.40
C ARG A 604 -53.00 -8.18 20.29
N LEU A 605 -51.98 -8.92 19.85
CA LEU A 605 -50.62 -8.38 19.65
C LEU A 605 -50.52 -7.59 18.34
N SER A 606 -51.24 -8.01 17.29
CA SER A 606 -51.24 -7.31 15.99
C SER A 606 -51.74 -5.87 16.09
N LYS A 607 -52.73 -5.58 16.95
CA LYS A 607 -53.22 -4.21 17.20
C LYS A 607 -52.20 -3.31 17.93
N LEU A 608 -51.39 -3.89 18.82
CA LEU A 608 -50.35 -3.15 19.56
C LEU A 608 -49.12 -2.89 18.69
N VAL A 609 -48.73 -3.90 17.91
CA VAL A 609 -47.66 -3.82 16.91
C VAL A 609 -48.00 -2.75 15.86
N ASN A 610 -49.23 -2.73 15.34
CA ASN A 610 -49.65 -1.71 14.37
C ASN A 610 -49.64 -0.28 14.95
N ASN A 611 -50.02 -0.09 16.22
CA ASN A 611 -50.00 1.23 16.86
C ASN A 611 -48.58 1.74 17.18
N GLU A 612 -47.61 0.85 17.39
CA GLU A 612 -46.21 1.24 17.66
C GLU A 612 -45.35 1.29 16.38
N LEU A 613 -45.73 0.56 15.32
CA LEU A 613 -45.13 0.66 13.97
C LEU A 613 -45.29 2.05 13.36
N ASP A 614 -46.33 2.80 13.74
CA ASP A 614 -46.58 4.16 13.26
C ASP A 614 -45.53 5.18 13.77
N ARG A 615 -44.53 4.78 14.55
CA ARG A 615 -43.36 5.63 14.80
C ARG A 615 -42.49 5.67 13.55
N GLU A 616 -42.43 6.84 12.90
CA GLU A 616 -41.55 7.22 11.77
C GLU A 616 -40.20 6.46 11.71
N ASN A 617 -39.54 6.29 12.86
CA ASN A 617 -38.25 5.59 12.96
C ASN A 617 -38.31 4.11 12.50
N VAL A 618 -39.41 3.40 12.75
CA VAL A 618 -39.58 1.98 12.37
C VAL A 618 -39.95 1.88 10.89
N LEU A 619 -40.85 2.74 10.41
CA LEU A 619 -41.29 2.78 9.01
C LEU A 619 -40.14 3.05 8.04
N ASN A 620 -39.21 3.93 8.42
CA ASN A 620 -38.03 4.25 7.62
C ASN A 620 -37.10 3.04 7.38
N ARG A 621 -37.14 2.02 8.23
CA ARG A 621 -36.37 0.76 8.08
C ARG A 621 -37.05 -0.28 7.20
N LEU A 622 -38.34 -0.10 6.88
CA LEU A 622 -39.09 -0.95 5.97
C LEU A 622 -39.24 -0.32 4.58
N GLN A 623 -39.03 0.99 4.47
CA GLN A 623 -38.92 1.68 3.19
C GLN A 623 -37.50 1.51 2.64
N LEU A 624 -37.36 0.73 1.57
CA LEU A 624 -36.10 0.61 0.83
C LEU A 624 -36.04 1.73 -0.20
N LYS A 625 -34.92 2.46 -0.21
CA LYS A 625 -34.60 3.48 -1.19
C LYS A 625 -33.23 3.16 -1.74
N GLN A 626 -33.11 3.05 -3.05
CA GLN A 626 -31.82 2.78 -3.67
C GLN A 626 -30.81 3.88 -3.35
N LEU A 627 -29.54 3.49 -3.23
CA LEU A 627 -28.40 4.41 -3.29
C LEU A 627 -28.27 4.92 -4.72
N LYS A 628 -28.72 6.15 -4.97
CA LYS A 628 -28.69 6.75 -6.32
C LYS A 628 -27.30 6.83 -6.96
N SER A 629 -26.26 6.86 -6.14
CA SER A 629 -24.89 6.86 -6.61
C SER A 629 -24.44 5.51 -7.16
N VAL A 630 -25.14 4.41 -6.85
CA VAL A 630 -24.77 3.05 -7.26
C VAL A 630 -25.59 2.61 -8.46
N ASP A 631 -24.93 2.24 -9.54
CA ASP A 631 -25.54 1.71 -10.76
C ASP A 631 -25.07 0.28 -11.09
N THR A 632 -24.03 -0.21 -10.40
CA THR A 632 -23.53 -1.58 -10.56
C THR A 632 -23.38 -2.28 -9.21
N ALA A 633 -23.89 -3.50 -9.10
CA ALA A 633 -23.73 -4.35 -7.91
C ALA A 633 -23.10 -5.70 -8.24
N VAL A 634 -22.20 -6.19 -7.39
CA VAL A 634 -21.60 -7.53 -7.48
C VAL A 634 -21.85 -8.28 -6.18
N PHE A 635 -22.53 -9.42 -6.28
CA PHE A 635 -22.91 -10.24 -5.14
C PHE A 635 -22.14 -11.56 -5.16
N ILE A 636 -21.46 -11.86 -4.05
CA ILE A 636 -20.58 -13.02 -3.93
C ILE A 636 -21.13 -13.97 -2.87
N SER A 637 -21.43 -15.22 -3.24
CA SER A 637 -21.94 -16.26 -2.33
C SER A 637 -23.12 -15.78 -1.45
N ALA A 638 -24.08 -15.09 -2.06
CA ALA A 638 -25.15 -14.39 -1.37
C ALA A 638 -26.32 -15.32 -0.97
N PRO A 639 -26.77 -15.38 0.30
CA PRO A 639 -27.93 -16.17 0.70
C PRO A 639 -29.24 -15.38 0.59
N PHE A 640 -29.66 -15.00 -0.62
CA PHE A 640 -30.86 -14.17 -0.81
C PHE A 640 -32.18 -14.85 -0.43
N ARG A 641 -32.20 -16.18 -0.37
CA ARG A 641 -33.34 -16.97 0.14
C ARG A 641 -33.00 -17.74 1.42
N GLY A 642 -31.91 -17.34 2.08
CA GLY A 642 -31.42 -17.94 3.32
C GLY A 642 -30.66 -19.25 3.15
N THR A 643 -30.30 -19.86 4.28
CA THR A 643 -29.55 -21.12 4.32
C THR A 643 -29.89 -21.96 5.56
N ASP A 644 -30.01 -23.27 5.35
CA ASP A 644 -30.12 -24.29 6.42
C ASP A 644 -28.89 -24.32 7.35
N PHE A 645 -27.73 -23.83 6.88
CA PHE A 645 -26.51 -23.76 7.69
C PHE A 645 -26.67 -22.80 8.87
N ALA A 646 -27.49 -21.74 8.73
CA ALA A 646 -27.81 -20.81 9.81
C ALA A 646 -28.50 -21.50 11.01
N ASP A 647 -29.22 -22.59 10.76
CA ASP A 647 -29.83 -23.41 11.82
C ASP A 647 -28.80 -24.35 12.49
N ARG A 648 -27.74 -24.75 11.75
CA ARG A 648 -26.73 -25.71 12.21
C ARG A 648 -25.61 -25.08 13.03
N TRP A 649 -25.08 -23.93 12.62
CA TRP A 649 -23.98 -23.24 13.32
C TRP A 649 -24.37 -22.72 14.73
N PHE A 650 -25.68 -22.61 15.02
CA PHE A 650 -26.22 -22.17 16.31
C PHE A 650 -26.32 -23.28 17.37
N THR A 651 -26.27 -24.56 16.98
CA THR A 651 -26.46 -25.70 17.91
C THR A 651 -25.34 -25.86 18.95
N GLN A 652 -24.17 -25.23 18.75
CA GLN A 652 -23.08 -25.18 19.75
C GLN A 652 -22.98 -23.86 20.55
N LEU A 653 -23.70 -22.80 20.18
CA LEU A 653 -23.58 -21.45 20.78
C LEU A 653 -24.88 -20.92 21.41
N LEU A 654 -25.79 -21.82 21.79
CA LEU A 654 -27.10 -21.51 22.38
C LEU A 654 -27.01 -20.60 23.62
N ARG A 655 -27.74 -19.48 23.56
CA ARG A 655 -28.23 -18.63 24.67
C ARG A 655 -27.27 -17.57 25.24
N ARG A 656 -27.08 -16.48 24.49
CA ARG A 656 -26.98 -15.17 25.13
C ARG A 656 -27.85 -14.16 24.39
N VAL A 657 -28.85 -13.65 25.10
CA VAL A 657 -29.67 -12.50 24.71
C VAL A 657 -28.73 -11.32 24.43
N VAL A 658 -28.75 -10.80 23.20
CA VAL A 658 -28.02 -9.58 22.86
C VAL A 658 -28.78 -8.42 23.48
N HIS A 659 -28.12 -7.68 24.37
CA HIS A 659 -28.71 -6.47 24.94
C HIS A 659 -28.61 -5.38 23.88
N LEU A 660 -29.73 -4.98 23.27
CA LEU A 660 -29.78 -3.88 22.30
C LEU A 660 -29.31 -2.56 22.94
N PRO A 661 -28.78 -1.59 22.17
CA PRO A 661 -28.36 -0.30 22.72
C PRO A 661 -29.51 0.36 23.49
N LEU A 662 -29.23 0.95 24.67
CA LEU A 662 -30.27 1.58 25.49
C LEU A 662 -31.09 2.63 24.73
N GLY A 663 -30.50 3.36 23.78
CA GLY A 663 -31.21 4.31 22.92
C GLY A 663 -32.19 3.64 21.93
N PHE A 664 -31.86 2.45 21.44
CA PHE A 664 -32.73 1.64 20.58
C PHE A 664 -33.84 0.97 21.40
N ILE A 665 -33.50 0.41 22.56
CA ILE A 665 -34.48 -0.09 23.53
C ILE A 665 -35.44 1.04 23.91
N GLN A 666 -34.98 2.25 24.25
CA GLN A 666 -35.88 3.37 24.56
C GLN A 666 -36.78 3.77 23.38
N THR A 667 -36.29 3.64 22.14
CA THR A 667 -37.05 3.93 20.92
C THR A 667 -38.18 2.90 20.68
N ILE A 668 -37.96 1.63 21.01
CA ILE A 668 -38.92 0.52 20.78
C ILE A 668 -39.75 0.15 22.03
N THR A 669 -39.19 0.29 23.23
CA THR A 669 -39.74 -0.26 24.48
C THR A 669 -40.45 0.75 25.37
N GLY A 670 -40.59 2.02 24.94
CA GLY A 670 -41.26 3.06 25.71
C GLY A 670 -42.63 2.63 26.28
N ASN A 671 -43.32 1.67 25.65
CA ASN A 671 -44.50 0.99 26.18
C ASN A 671 -44.56 -0.55 25.99
N LEU A 672 -43.70 -1.19 25.19
CA LEU A 672 -43.79 -2.64 24.89
C LEU A 672 -43.23 -3.55 25.98
N ALA A 673 -42.22 -3.11 26.73
CA ALA A 673 -41.53 -3.93 27.72
C ALA A 673 -42.35 -4.21 29.00
N SER A 674 -43.47 -3.50 29.20
CA SER A 674 -44.33 -3.68 30.37
C SER A 674 -45.38 -4.78 30.21
N ILE A 675 -45.50 -5.43 29.04
CA ILE A 675 -46.69 -6.26 28.71
C ILE A 675 -46.36 -7.64 28.07
N ALA A 676 -45.16 -7.90 27.54
CA ALA A 676 -44.81 -9.19 26.92
C ALA A 676 -43.45 -9.72 27.36
N SER A 677 -43.32 -11.05 27.48
CA SER A 677 -42.05 -11.71 27.83
C SER A 677 -41.10 -11.77 26.62
N GLU A 678 -39.77 -11.69 26.84
CA GLU A 678 -38.77 -11.70 25.75
C GLU A 678 -38.92 -12.89 24.78
N GLY A 679 -39.40 -14.04 25.26
CA GLY A 679 -39.67 -15.23 24.43
C GLY A 679 -40.94 -15.13 23.56
N GLU A 680 -41.97 -14.40 24.01
CA GLU A 680 -43.17 -14.12 23.21
C GLU A 680 -42.91 -13.04 22.14
N LEU A 681 -41.99 -12.11 22.41
CA LEU A 681 -41.54 -11.13 21.41
C LEU A 681 -40.68 -11.80 20.33
N ALA A 682 -39.71 -12.64 20.69
CA ALA A 682 -38.83 -13.30 19.71
C ALA A 682 -39.56 -14.29 18.77
N SER A 683 -40.75 -14.78 19.15
CA SER A 683 -41.60 -15.66 18.34
C SER A 683 -42.61 -14.93 17.46
N ASN A 684 -42.74 -13.61 17.61
CA ASN A 684 -43.59 -12.76 16.76
C ASN A 684 -42.81 -12.23 15.55
N PRO A 685 -43.41 -12.09 14.34
CA PRO A 685 -42.77 -11.48 13.17
C PRO A 685 -42.06 -10.15 13.42
N LEU A 686 -42.68 -9.22 14.16
CA LEU A 686 -42.04 -7.94 14.51
C LEU A 686 -40.81 -8.17 15.38
N GLY A 687 -40.98 -8.94 16.45
CA GLY A 687 -39.87 -9.16 17.37
C GLY A 687 -38.77 -10.04 16.76
N ALA A 688 -39.08 -10.90 15.80
CA ALA A 688 -38.08 -11.62 15.02
C ALA A 688 -37.27 -10.68 14.11
N LEU A 689 -37.85 -9.59 13.59
CA LEU A 689 -37.09 -8.63 12.79
C LEU A 689 -36.13 -7.76 13.63
N TYR A 690 -36.41 -7.56 14.93
CA TYR A 690 -35.67 -6.63 15.79
C TYR A 690 -34.89 -7.27 16.94
N PHE A 691 -35.30 -8.45 17.43
CA PHE A 691 -34.65 -9.16 18.53
C PHE A 691 -33.83 -10.38 18.08
N GLN A 692 -33.98 -10.84 16.83
CA GLN A 692 -33.05 -11.80 16.24
C GLN A 692 -31.79 -11.08 15.75
N ASN A 693 -30.64 -11.68 16.02
CA ASN A 693 -29.38 -11.18 15.49
C ASN A 693 -29.26 -11.47 13.99
N GLY A 694 -28.41 -10.72 13.28
CA GLY A 694 -28.27 -10.84 11.83
C GLY A 694 -27.96 -12.26 11.36
N ALA A 695 -27.19 -13.03 12.13
CA ALA A 695 -26.88 -14.41 11.80
C ALA A 695 -28.11 -15.35 11.79
N SER A 696 -29.02 -15.19 12.77
CA SER A 696 -30.26 -15.97 12.81
C SER A 696 -31.27 -15.55 11.74
N GLN A 697 -31.20 -14.29 11.27
CA GLN A 697 -32.01 -13.77 10.16
C GLN A 697 -31.59 -14.34 8.79
N LEU A 698 -30.45 -15.02 8.68
CA LEU A 698 -30.03 -15.73 7.47
C LEU A 698 -30.64 -17.12 7.32
N SER A 699 -31.37 -17.61 8.32
CA SER A 699 -32.15 -18.85 8.21
C SER A 699 -33.21 -18.69 7.13
N ASP A 700 -33.37 -19.72 6.31
CA ASP A 700 -34.40 -19.85 5.27
C ASP A 700 -35.84 -19.78 5.85
N LYS A 701 -35.98 -20.07 7.15
CA LYS A 701 -37.24 -20.03 7.89
C LYS A 701 -37.51 -18.69 8.59
N SER A 702 -36.54 -17.79 8.62
CA SER A 702 -36.65 -16.54 9.37
C SER A 702 -37.72 -15.60 8.79
N SER A 703 -38.32 -14.77 9.64
CA SER A 703 -39.27 -13.74 9.20
C SER A 703 -38.60 -12.70 8.30
N PHE A 704 -37.32 -12.42 8.53
CA PHE A 704 -36.53 -11.53 7.67
C PHE A 704 -36.40 -12.08 6.25
N MET A 705 -36.07 -13.37 6.10
CA MET A 705 -35.89 -13.95 4.77
C MET A 705 -37.22 -14.05 4.02
N LYS A 706 -38.31 -14.42 4.71
CA LYS A 706 -39.66 -14.38 4.12
C LYS A 706 -40.08 -12.98 3.66
N LEU A 707 -39.56 -11.93 4.29
CA LEU A 707 -39.85 -10.55 3.93
C LEU A 707 -39.03 -10.07 2.72
N THR A 708 -37.82 -10.60 2.52
CA THR A 708 -36.82 -10.03 1.60
C THR A 708 -36.42 -10.95 0.44
N ALA A 709 -36.84 -12.22 0.44
CA ALA A 709 -36.45 -13.19 -0.59
C ALA A 709 -36.80 -12.75 -2.02
N ASP A 710 -37.98 -12.15 -2.19
CA ASP A 710 -38.55 -11.78 -3.50
C ASP A 710 -38.24 -10.32 -3.91
N LEU A 711 -37.35 -9.65 -3.16
CA LEU A 711 -37.00 -8.24 -3.35
C LEU A 711 -36.46 -7.95 -4.77
N GLN A 712 -37.03 -6.98 -5.47
CA GLN A 712 -36.53 -6.61 -6.79
C GLN A 712 -35.45 -5.53 -6.70
N ILE A 713 -34.33 -5.74 -7.38
CA ILE A 713 -33.30 -4.71 -7.59
C ILE A 713 -33.88 -3.66 -8.54
N ALA A 714 -33.52 -2.40 -8.35
CA ALA A 714 -34.01 -1.33 -9.21
C ALA A 714 -33.56 -1.50 -10.68
N ASP A 715 -34.42 -1.13 -11.62
CA ASP A 715 -34.22 -1.35 -13.06
C ASP A 715 -33.00 -0.60 -13.65
N ASP A 716 -32.55 0.47 -12.98
CA ASP A 716 -31.39 1.28 -13.35
C ASP A 716 -30.07 0.75 -12.75
N VAL A 717 -30.09 -0.39 -12.05
CA VAL A 717 -28.90 -1.02 -11.46
C VAL A 717 -28.57 -2.32 -12.20
N THR A 718 -27.39 -2.36 -12.81
CA THR A 718 -26.80 -3.58 -13.36
C THR A 718 -26.25 -4.43 -12.22
N TYR A 719 -26.50 -5.75 -12.21
CA TYR A 719 -25.96 -6.60 -11.14
C TYR A 719 -25.40 -7.93 -11.62
N HIS A 720 -24.35 -8.39 -10.94
CA HIS A 720 -23.62 -9.61 -11.25
C HIS A 720 -23.60 -10.54 -10.03
N SER A 721 -23.67 -11.85 -10.26
CA SER A 721 -23.55 -12.86 -9.19
C SER A 721 -22.30 -13.72 -9.40
N ILE A 722 -21.50 -13.87 -8.35
CA ILE A 722 -20.37 -14.79 -8.28
C ILE A 722 -20.73 -15.86 -7.25
N ILE A 723 -20.92 -17.09 -7.71
CA ILE A 723 -21.45 -18.19 -6.91
C ILE A 723 -20.36 -19.25 -6.75
N ALA A 724 -20.03 -19.59 -5.52
CA ALA A 724 -19.08 -20.66 -5.26
C ALA A 724 -19.74 -22.05 -5.30
N ASN A 725 -18.99 -23.03 -5.76
CA ASN A 725 -19.37 -24.44 -5.71
C ASN A 725 -18.22 -25.29 -5.18
N ARG A 726 -18.47 -25.99 -4.07
CA ARG A 726 -17.46 -26.79 -3.37
C ARG A 726 -17.22 -28.15 -4.03
N ASP A 727 -18.21 -28.67 -4.75
CA ASP A 727 -18.14 -29.99 -5.37
C ASP A 727 -17.41 -29.93 -6.73
N SER A 728 -16.23 -30.54 -6.78
CA SER A 728 -15.39 -30.55 -7.99
C SER A 728 -16.02 -31.33 -9.13
N ASP A 729 -16.76 -32.38 -8.85
CA ASP A 729 -17.31 -33.26 -9.88
C ASP A 729 -18.50 -32.59 -10.56
N ILE A 730 -19.35 -31.92 -9.76
CA ILE A 730 -20.43 -31.08 -10.28
C ILE A 730 -19.84 -29.93 -11.11
N TYR A 731 -18.84 -29.21 -10.60
CA TYR A 731 -18.19 -28.11 -11.33
C TYR A 731 -17.63 -28.57 -12.68
N ASN A 732 -16.88 -29.68 -12.70
CA ASN A 732 -16.31 -30.26 -13.91
C ASN A 732 -17.42 -30.72 -14.89
N GLY A 733 -18.55 -31.20 -14.38
CA GLY A 733 -19.73 -31.54 -15.18
C GLY A 733 -20.30 -30.32 -15.91
N PHE A 734 -20.51 -29.21 -15.20
CA PHE A 734 -20.99 -27.95 -15.79
C PHE A 734 -20.03 -27.40 -16.85
N MET A 735 -18.72 -27.47 -16.59
CA MET A 735 -17.68 -27.08 -17.55
C MET A 735 -17.72 -27.93 -18.82
N ARG A 736 -17.85 -29.26 -18.70
CA ARG A 736 -17.97 -30.18 -19.84
C ARG A 736 -19.22 -29.95 -20.67
N LEU A 737 -20.33 -29.59 -20.02
CA LEU A 737 -21.60 -29.27 -20.66
C LEU A 737 -21.67 -27.84 -21.20
N LYS A 738 -20.59 -27.04 -21.09
CA LYS A 738 -20.53 -25.61 -21.44
C LYS A 738 -21.65 -24.79 -20.79
N LEU A 739 -22.12 -25.23 -19.63
CA LEU A 739 -23.13 -24.55 -18.81
C LEU A 739 -22.48 -23.47 -17.92
N THR A 740 -21.18 -23.56 -17.70
CA THR A 740 -20.39 -22.49 -17.09
C THR A 740 -19.07 -22.38 -17.82
N THR A 741 -18.41 -21.22 -17.74
CA THR A 741 -17.07 -21.02 -18.30
C THR A 741 -16.10 -20.76 -17.18
N ALA A 742 -14.90 -21.34 -17.29
CA ALA A 742 -13.81 -20.99 -16.39
C ALA A 742 -13.55 -19.48 -16.49
N PRO A 743 -13.20 -18.81 -15.37
CA PRO A 743 -12.77 -17.43 -15.41
C PRO A 743 -11.66 -17.28 -16.47
N SER A 744 -11.90 -16.42 -17.47
CA SER A 744 -10.88 -16.13 -18.47
C SER A 744 -9.71 -15.43 -17.77
N THR A 745 -8.49 -15.92 -17.99
CA THR A 745 -7.27 -15.25 -17.52
C THR A 745 -6.91 -14.04 -18.37
N SER A 746 -7.54 -13.87 -19.54
CA SER A 746 -7.36 -12.71 -20.41
C SER A 746 -8.42 -11.64 -20.14
N LEU A 747 -7.98 -10.38 -20.05
CA LEU A 747 -8.81 -9.17 -20.16
C LEU A 747 -9.33 -9.07 -21.61
N SER A 748 -10.14 -10.04 -22.04
CA SER A 748 -10.64 -10.11 -23.41
C SER A 748 -11.89 -9.25 -23.56
N ASP A 749 -12.10 -8.65 -24.73
CA ASP A 749 -13.32 -7.94 -25.10
C ASP A 749 -14.59 -8.81 -25.17
N LYS A 750 -14.47 -10.13 -24.94
CA LYS A 750 -15.63 -11.02 -24.81
C LYS A 750 -16.34 -10.78 -23.48
N THR A 751 -17.66 -10.58 -23.53
CA THR A 751 -18.57 -10.43 -22.40
C THR A 751 -18.37 -11.53 -21.34
N ALA A 752 -18.73 -11.25 -20.08
CA ALA A 752 -18.88 -12.30 -19.07
C ALA A 752 -19.82 -13.41 -19.61
N PRO A 753 -19.67 -14.68 -19.19
CA PRO A 753 -20.60 -15.72 -19.60
C PRO A 753 -22.04 -15.28 -19.30
N ASP A 754 -22.95 -15.54 -20.26
CA ASP A 754 -24.38 -15.32 -20.07
C ASP A 754 -24.84 -16.02 -18.79
N VAL A 755 -25.79 -15.40 -18.08
CA VAL A 755 -26.44 -16.00 -16.91
C VAL A 755 -26.85 -17.43 -17.26
N LEU A 756 -26.57 -18.35 -16.33
CA LEU A 756 -27.28 -19.62 -16.26
C LEU A 756 -28.76 -19.30 -16.04
N THR A 757 -29.43 -18.95 -17.13
CA THR A 757 -30.86 -18.93 -17.17
C THR A 757 -31.27 -20.30 -16.68
N ALA A 758 -32.23 -20.36 -15.77
CA ALA A 758 -33.03 -21.55 -15.58
C ALA A 758 -33.85 -21.83 -16.87
N GLY A 759 -33.20 -21.84 -18.05
CA GLY A 759 -33.78 -21.70 -19.39
C GLY A 759 -32.83 -21.06 -20.43
N VAL A 760 -31.81 -21.83 -20.85
CA VAL A 760 -30.75 -21.55 -21.85
C VAL A 760 -31.07 -20.56 -23.00
N SER A 761 -30.17 -19.59 -23.20
CA SER A 761 -29.82 -19.01 -24.51
C SER A 761 -28.36 -18.54 -24.41
N THR A 762 -27.35 -19.02 -25.13
CA THR A 762 -27.24 -19.64 -26.45
C THR A 762 -26.06 -20.63 -26.45
N LEU A 763 -26.18 -21.80 -27.08
CA LEU A 763 -24.98 -22.57 -27.44
C LEU A 763 -24.29 -21.85 -28.60
N PRO A 764 -22.99 -21.52 -28.55
CA PRO A 764 -22.25 -21.22 -29.76
C PRO A 764 -22.30 -22.48 -30.62
N SER A 765 -22.74 -22.33 -31.86
CA SER A 765 -22.70 -23.35 -32.90
C SER A 765 -21.35 -24.07 -32.85
N PHE A 766 -21.38 -25.40 -32.85
CA PHE A 766 -20.19 -26.24 -33.08
C PHE A 766 -19.56 -25.80 -34.41
N VAL A 767 -18.60 -24.89 -34.34
CA VAL A 767 -17.60 -24.72 -35.38
C VAL A 767 -16.46 -25.62 -34.93
N GLU A 768 -16.21 -26.68 -35.71
CA GLU A 768 -15.01 -27.49 -35.57
C GLU A 768 -13.80 -26.54 -35.59
N GLU A 769 -12.93 -26.72 -34.60
CA GLU A 769 -11.63 -26.07 -34.57
C GLU A 769 -10.84 -26.66 -35.76
N ASP A 770 -10.86 -25.95 -36.88
CA ASP A 770 -10.15 -26.38 -38.09
C ASP A 770 -8.67 -26.53 -37.77
N THR A 771 -8.22 -27.78 -37.90
CA THR A 771 -6.82 -28.14 -37.96
C THR A 771 -6.22 -27.55 -39.24
N GLU A 772 -5.09 -26.87 -39.12
CA GLU A 772 -4.29 -26.42 -40.26
C GLU A 772 -3.96 -27.59 -41.18
N VAL A 773 -4.63 -27.69 -42.34
CA VAL A 773 -4.13 -28.43 -43.50
C VAL A 773 -4.39 -27.67 -44.79
N SER A 774 -3.31 -27.53 -45.55
CA SER A 774 -3.12 -26.87 -46.83
C SER A 774 -4.08 -27.24 -47.97
N ALA A 775 -4.46 -26.21 -48.73
CA ALA A 775 -4.63 -26.09 -50.18
C ALA A 775 -5.03 -27.34 -51.03
N ALA A 776 -6.18 -27.24 -51.73
CA ALA A 776 -6.32 -27.50 -53.18
C ALA A 776 -7.71 -27.11 -53.71
N GLU A 777 -7.75 -26.88 -55.02
CA GLU A 777 -8.76 -26.20 -55.85
C GLU A 777 -10.10 -26.93 -56.12
N ASN A 778 -11.05 -26.13 -56.64
CA ASN A 778 -12.09 -26.44 -57.64
C ASN A 778 -13.38 -27.17 -57.22
N SER A 779 -14.51 -26.47 -57.27
CA SER A 779 -15.42 -26.47 -58.45
C SER A 779 -16.86 -26.05 -58.09
N SER A 780 -17.49 -25.42 -59.07
CA SER A 780 -18.88 -24.95 -59.11
C SER A 780 -19.92 -26.06 -58.90
N GLY A 781 -20.92 -25.82 -58.06
CA GLY A 781 -22.12 -26.66 -57.95
C GLY A 781 -23.28 -25.93 -57.29
N THR A 782 -24.31 -25.65 -58.08
CA THR A 782 -25.60 -25.08 -57.67
C THR A 782 -26.29 -26.02 -56.68
N ALA A 783 -26.48 -25.61 -55.43
CA ALA A 783 -27.21 -26.39 -54.42
C ALA A 783 -28.59 -25.80 -54.19
N THR A 784 -29.59 -26.56 -54.66
CA THR A 784 -31.00 -26.48 -54.33
C THR A 784 -31.23 -26.55 -52.81
N SER A 785 -32.11 -25.69 -52.33
CA SER A 785 -32.66 -25.69 -50.97
C SER A 785 -33.50 -26.95 -50.72
N SER A 786 -32.97 -27.89 -49.94
CA SER A 786 -33.80 -28.89 -49.25
C SER A 786 -33.10 -29.38 -47.99
N GLU A 787 -33.85 -29.30 -46.88
CA GLU A 787 -33.68 -30.05 -45.63
C GLU A 787 -32.51 -29.67 -44.71
N ASN A 788 -32.80 -28.77 -43.77
CA ASN A 788 -32.00 -28.58 -42.55
C ASN A 788 -32.86 -28.67 -41.27
N SER A 789 -33.95 -29.46 -41.30
CA SER A 789 -34.84 -29.67 -40.14
C SER A 789 -34.26 -30.65 -39.12
N ALA A 790 -33.53 -31.69 -39.57
CA ALA A 790 -32.96 -32.70 -38.68
C ALA A 790 -31.81 -32.16 -37.79
N GLY A 791 -31.01 -31.22 -38.31
CA GLY A 791 -29.95 -30.56 -37.55
C GLY A 791 -30.48 -29.58 -36.50
N GLN A 792 -31.58 -28.88 -36.81
CA GLN A 792 -32.28 -28.01 -35.86
C GLN A 792 -33.00 -28.81 -34.78
N ASP A 793 -33.63 -29.94 -35.12
CA ASP A 793 -34.28 -30.83 -34.14
C ASP A 793 -33.27 -31.49 -33.19
N ALA A 794 -32.10 -31.89 -33.68
CA ALA A 794 -31.02 -32.42 -32.84
C ALA A 794 -30.45 -31.36 -31.90
N ALA A 795 -30.23 -30.13 -32.40
CA ALA A 795 -29.77 -29.01 -31.57
C ALA A 795 -30.80 -28.62 -30.50
N ASN A 796 -32.09 -28.61 -30.85
CA ASN A 796 -33.18 -28.34 -29.91
C ASN A 796 -33.29 -29.43 -28.83
N LYS A 797 -33.18 -30.71 -29.20
CA LYS A 797 -33.16 -31.83 -28.24
C LYS A 797 -31.95 -31.82 -27.32
N ILE A 798 -30.77 -31.45 -27.83
CA ILE A 798 -29.57 -31.29 -27.00
C ILE A 798 -29.75 -30.10 -26.05
N LYS A 799 -30.33 -28.99 -26.52
CA LYS A 799 -30.64 -27.84 -25.67
C LYS A 799 -31.64 -28.19 -24.57
N GLU A 800 -32.71 -28.93 -24.90
CA GLU A 800 -33.73 -29.40 -23.97
C GLU A 800 -33.13 -30.38 -22.94
N ALA A 801 -32.40 -31.40 -23.38
CA ALA A 801 -31.73 -32.35 -22.49
C ALA A 801 -30.67 -31.69 -21.59
N THR A 802 -29.93 -30.69 -22.10
CA THR A 802 -28.95 -29.94 -21.29
C THR A 802 -29.66 -29.05 -20.26
N THR A 803 -30.84 -28.53 -20.60
CA THR A 803 -31.69 -27.75 -19.67
C THR A 803 -32.25 -28.64 -18.56
N ASP A 804 -32.76 -29.82 -18.90
CA ASP A 804 -33.26 -30.80 -17.92
C ASP A 804 -32.14 -31.26 -16.98
N ILE A 805 -30.93 -31.51 -17.51
CA ILE A 805 -29.76 -31.85 -16.71
C ILE A 805 -29.37 -30.68 -15.80
N ALA A 806 -29.28 -29.45 -16.32
CA ALA A 806 -28.97 -28.27 -15.52
C ALA A 806 -29.97 -28.09 -14.36
N GLN A 807 -31.28 -28.16 -14.64
CA GLN A 807 -32.33 -28.06 -13.62
C GLN A 807 -32.29 -29.20 -12.58
N SER A 808 -31.84 -30.40 -12.97
CA SER A 808 -31.71 -31.54 -12.05
C SER A 808 -30.48 -31.45 -11.13
N VAL A 809 -29.42 -30.75 -11.55
CA VAL A 809 -28.13 -30.68 -10.82
C VAL A 809 -27.98 -29.35 -10.06
N THR A 810 -28.65 -28.27 -10.46
CA THR A 810 -28.62 -26.99 -9.74
C THR A 810 -29.01 -27.06 -8.26
N PRO A 811 -29.93 -27.93 -7.79
CA PRO A 811 -30.20 -28.06 -6.35
C PRO A 811 -29.03 -28.64 -5.54
N ALA A 812 -28.07 -29.32 -6.19
CA ALA A 812 -26.88 -29.88 -5.56
C ALA A 812 -25.70 -28.90 -5.50
N LEU A 813 -25.75 -27.78 -6.25
CA LEU A 813 -24.72 -26.74 -6.23
C LEU A 813 -24.76 -25.99 -4.89
N SER A 814 -23.61 -25.95 -4.22
CA SER A 814 -23.44 -25.17 -2.99
C SER A 814 -21.97 -24.93 -2.70
N ASP A 815 -21.68 -23.79 -2.07
CA ASP A 815 -20.37 -23.49 -1.51
C ASP A 815 -20.10 -24.17 -0.15
N GLY A 816 -21.07 -24.99 0.31
CA GLY A 816 -21.07 -25.66 1.61
C GLY A 816 -21.82 -24.90 2.71
N ILE A 817 -22.15 -23.63 2.48
CA ILE A 817 -22.96 -22.78 3.36
C ILE A 817 -24.21 -22.31 2.61
N VAL A 818 -24.07 -21.75 1.42
CA VAL A 818 -25.17 -21.20 0.63
C VAL A 818 -25.45 -22.11 -0.57
N PRO A 819 -26.71 -22.52 -0.78
CA PRO A 819 -27.10 -23.27 -1.98
C PRO A 819 -27.29 -22.32 -3.17
N TYR A 820 -27.05 -22.81 -4.39
CA TYR A 820 -27.22 -22.03 -5.64
C TYR A 820 -28.61 -21.39 -5.73
N ALA A 821 -29.68 -22.11 -5.40
CA ALA A 821 -31.05 -21.58 -5.43
C ALA A 821 -31.26 -20.34 -4.53
N SER A 822 -30.43 -20.17 -3.50
CA SER A 822 -30.44 -19.00 -2.63
C SER A 822 -29.58 -17.86 -3.18
N SER A 823 -28.50 -18.14 -3.92
CA SER A 823 -27.64 -17.11 -4.54
C SER A 823 -28.09 -16.65 -5.92
N HIS A 824 -28.91 -17.45 -6.60
CA HIS A 824 -29.42 -17.15 -7.92
C HIS A 824 -30.43 -15.99 -7.89
N LEU A 825 -30.23 -15.02 -8.77
CA LEU A 825 -31.15 -13.91 -9.01
C LEU A 825 -31.50 -13.86 -10.50
N GLU A 826 -32.78 -13.91 -10.80
CA GLU A 826 -33.30 -13.75 -12.16
C GLU A 826 -33.11 -12.31 -12.62
N GLY A 827 -32.51 -12.11 -13.80
CA GLY A 827 -32.24 -10.78 -14.37
C GLY A 827 -30.82 -10.26 -14.16
N ALA A 828 -29.91 -11.06 -13.56
CA ALA A 828 -28.50 -10.68 -13.45
C ALA A 828 -27.89 -10.41 -14.85
N ALA A 829 -26.95 -9.48 -14.92
CA ALA A 829 -26.17 -9.25 -16.14
C ALA A 829 -25.18 -10.39 -16.39
N SER A 830 -24.67 -11.02 -15.33
CA SER A 830 -23.90 -12.28 -15.43
C SER A 830 -23.98 -13.09 -14.15
N GLU A 831 -23.95 -14.41 -14.27
CA GLU A 831 -23.75 -15.34 -13.15
C GLU A 831 -22.51 -16.20 -13.41
N THR A 832 -21.49 -16.08 -12.56
CA THR A 832 -20.25 -16.85 -12.68
C THR A 832 -20.16 -17.86 -11.57
N ILE A 833 -20.08 -19.15 -11.92
CA ILE A 833 -19.84 -20.22 -10.95
C ILE A 833 -18.34 -20.48 -10.85
N ILE A 834 -17.80 -20.43 -9.63
CA ILE A 834 -16.37 -20.66 -9.35
C ILE A 834 -16.23 -21.85 -8.41
N LYS A 835 -15.24 -22.70 -8.68
CA LYS A 835 -14.90 -23.79 -7.78
C LYS A 835 -14.29 -23.24 -6.48
N GLY A 836 -14.93 -23.54 -5.34
CA GLY A 836 -14.41 -23.19 -4.02
C GLY A 836 -15.47 -23.22 -2.92
N GLY A 837 -15.07 -22.85 -1.71
CA GLY A 837 -15.97 -22.76 -0.55
C GLY A 837 -16.57 -21.36 -0.39
N HIS A 838 -17.23 -21.12 0.74
CA HIS A 838 -17.94 -19.85 1.01
C HIS A 838 -17.04 -18.60 1.01
N SER A 839 -15.76 -18.73 1.35
CA SER A 839 -14.77 -17.63 1.27
C SER A 839 -14.14 -17.52 -0.13
N ILE A 840 -14.97 -17.52 -1.18
CA ILE A 840 -14.51 -17.54 -2.56
C ILE A 840 -13.85 -16.22 -3.01
N GLN A 841 -14.22 -15.11 -2.39
CA GLN A 841 -13.71 -13.76 -2.67
C GLN A 841 -12.18 -13.65 -2.53
N ASP A 842 -11.56 -14.53 -1.75
CA ASP A 842 -10.10 -14.58 -1.56
C ASP A 842 -9.38 -15.40 -2.65
N THR A 843 -10.12 -16.08 -3.52
CA THR A 843 -9.54 -16.89 -4.60
C THR A 843 -9.12 -16.04 -5.79
N PRO A 844 -7.99 -16.36 -6.46
CA PRO A 844 -7.57 -15.67 -7.68
C PRO A 844 -8.67 -15.61 -8.74
N GLU A 845 -9.45 -16.69 -8.88
CA GLU A 845 -10.57 -16.80 -9.83
C GLU A 845 -11.66 -15.75 -9.58
N ALA A 846 -12.04 -15.52 -8.32
CA ALA A 846 -13.03 -14.52 -7.96
C ALA A 846 -12.49 -13.10 -8.16
N VAL A 847 -11.23 -12.86 -7.78
CA VAL A 847 -10.53 -11.58 -8.00
C VAL A 847 -10.49 -11.24 -9.49
N LEU A 848 -10.11 -12.19 -10.34
CA LEU A 848 -10.09 -12.02 -11.80
C LEU A 848 -11.48 -11.71 -12.38
N THR A 849 -12.51 -12.41 -11.89
CA THR A 849 -13.89 -12.19 -12.33
C THR A 849 -14.37 -10.79 -11.96
N LEU A 850 -14.08 -10.35 -10.73
CA LEU A 850 -14.42 -9.02 -10.26
C LEU A 850 -13.68 -7.94 -11.06
N ARG A 851 -12.37 -8.12 -11.28
CA ARG A 851 -11.56 -7.22 -12.10
C ARG A 851 -12.17 -7.05 -13.50
N LYS A 852 -12.60 -8.14 -14.13
CA LYS A 852 -13.28 -8.09 -15.44
C LYS A 852 -14.57 -7.24 -15.38
N ILE A 853 -15.39 -7.41 -14.34
CA ILE A 853 -16.61 -6.62 -14.16
C ILE A 853 -16.27 -5.13 -14.01
N LEU A 854 -15.27 -4.79 -13.19
CA LEU A 854 -14.84 -3.40 -12.99
C LEU A 854 -14.30 -2.74 -14.26
N HIS A 855 -13.54 -3.48 -15.06
CA HIS A 855 -13.07 -3.05 -16.39
C HIS A 855 -14.23 -2.84 -17.38
N GLN A 856 -15.20 -3.76 -17.40
CA GLN A 856 -16.40 -3.61 -18.23
C GLN A 856 -17.21 -2.37 -17.82
N HIS A 857 -17.34 -2.13 -16.52
CA HIS A 857 -18.00 -0.95 -15.99
C HIS A 857 -17.29 0.35 -16.42
N LEU A 858 -15.95 0.41 -16.41
CA LEU A 858 -15.21 1.57 -16.94
C LEU A 858 -15.50 1.80 -18.43
N LYS A 859 -15.59 0.74 -19.23
CA LYS A 859 -15.94 0.85 -20.66
C LYS A 859 -17.36 1.37 -20.88
N GLN A 860 -18.31 1.03 -20.00
CA GLN A 860 -19.70 1.51 -20.05
C GLN A 860 -19.82 2.96 -19.61
N HIS A 861 -18.93 3.42 -18.73
CA HIS A 861 -18.92 4.78 -18.19
C HIS A 861 -17.56 5.47 -18.42
N PRO A 862 -17.18 5.72 -19.68
CA PRO A 862 -15.89 6.31 -20.01
C PRO A 862 -15.75 7.69 -19.37
N ILE A 863 -14.59 7.96 -18.79
CA ILE A 863 -14.23 9.30 -18.32
C ILE A 863 -13.68 10.07 -19.53
N GLU A 864 -14.33 11.17 -19.92
CA GLU A 864 -13.75 12.14 -20.86
C GLU A 864 -12.55 12.81 -20.19
N THR A 865 -11.40 12.14 -20.19
CA THR A 865 -10.16 12.74 -19.72
C THR A 865 -9.61 13.58 -20.86
N GLU A 866 -9.76 14.91 -20.78
CA GLU A 866 -8.78 15.81 -21.38
C GLU A 866 -7.45 15.58 -20.64
N ARG A 867 -6.71 14.51 -20.98
CA ARG A 867 -5.33 14.33 -20.52
C ARG A 867 -4.52 15.51 -21.07
N LYS A 868 -4.18 16.47 -20.20
CA LYS A 868 -3.24 17.56 -20.48
C LYS A 868 -1.83 17.17 -20.10
#